data_AF-A0A9D7VHH3-F1
#
_entry.id   AF-A0A9D7VHH3-F1
#
_cell.length_a   1.000
_cell.length_b   1.000
_cell.length_c   1.000
_cell.angle_alpha   90.00
_cell.angle_beta   90.00
_cell.angle_gamma   90.00
#
_symmetry.space_group_name_H-M   'P 1'
#
loop_
_entity.id
_entity.type
_entity.pdbx_description
1 polymer ?
#
loop_
_entity_poly.entity_id
_entity_poly.type
_entity_poly.pdbx_seq_one_letter_code
_entity_poly.pdbx_strand_id
1 'polypeptide(L)'
;MVTFPADYLFPYQWHLYNPGGLDLNVVNVWDDYTGNGVIVGVIDDGFDYLHYDLDDNYDTTIDYDYNDNNFSAYGNLNNNHGTSVAGIIAAENNGVGSVGVAYNATITGFRAIASNSVDGLILGITNALWNSVNVDVVNNSWGFGGLDSPYNRFYDDFNNYSFLSAKQAIVNAVANGRNGLGTAIVFSAGNQREQGDNTNYHNFQNSRHVITVAALNSDGLASAYSTPGASILVSAFGSGNYGSIVTTDRTYGGYNSGDYNYSFNGTSAAAPMVSGVIALMLEANPNLGYRDIQEILAYSARQNDPYAWGADYIWQYNGANNWNGAGLHVSQDYGFGLVDAHAAVRLAETWHQQSRLDNEQSLSFNSDYLGWVIPDNNNAGISHTFTVGASLDIDTVEVELDLIHPYRGDLIVYLTSPSGTESVLVHQPGNKEDNGDNIVFKFSSTQHWGENSAGNWTLTIKDLGPTDIGIFNSWKLNLYGDVDTVNDTYFYTNEYGIYGATTLSDTAGIDTINAAAITSNSYLDLTPGSISTLNAQTLTIGVETVIENALGGDGDDIIIGNGAANFLYGGRGNDILIGGTGNDILVGGAGYDLFTFYSPTEASDTITDFNALDDTIFIYSPGFGGGLIGGGAIAVNQFALGTAATTTDTRFIFNQNNGYLFFDSDGTGAIAQTQIATLNTGVSLSNTNIYVFS
;
A
#
# COMPACT_ATOMS: atom_id res chain seq x y z
N MET A 1 10.33 22.82 -2.62
CA MET A 1 9.69 23.14 -3.92
C MET A 1 9.88 21.93 -4.78
N VAL A 2 8.81 21.35 -5.29
CA VAL A 2 8.86 20.12 -6.10
C VAL A 2 9.62 20.35 -7.40
N THR A 3 10.54 19.46 -7.74
CA THR A 3 11.29 19.49 -9.01
C THR A 3 10.51 18.73 -10.09
N PHE A 4 10.09 19.43 -11.14
CA PHE A 4 9.38 18.79 -12.26
C PHE A 4 10.34 18.28 -13.34
N PRO A 5 10.04 17.14 -13.99
CA PRO A 5 10.75 16.65 -15.18
C PRO A 5 10.76 17.67 -16.32
N ALA A 6 11.84 17.64 -17.11
CA ALA A 6 12.02 18.56 -18.24
C ALA A 6 11.49 17.97 -19.57
N ASP A 7 11.04 16.72 -19.57
CA ASP A 7 10.55 15.97 -20.71
C ASP A 7 9.33 16.65 -21.35
N TYR A 8 9.36 16.83 -22.67
CA TYR A 8 8.40 17.70 -23.35
C TYR A 8 6.97 17.14 -23.39
N LEU A 9 6.76 15.85 -23.07
CA LEU A 9 5.44 15.25 -22.93
C LEU A 9 4.91 15.21 -21.49
N PHE A 10 5.73 15.50 -20.47
CA PHE A 10 5.29 15.53 -19.08
C PHE A 10 4.04 16.41 -18.85
N PRO A 11 3.90 17.61 -19.46
CA PRO A 11 2.67 18.41 -19.33
C PRO A 11 1.38 17.75 -19.84
N TYR A 12 1.48 16.67 -20.62
CA TYR A 12 0.35 15.88 -21.12
C TYR A 12 0.11 14.60 -20.30
N GLN A 13 1.03 14.24 -19.39
CA GLN A 13 0.91 13.11 -18.49
C GLN A 13 0.13 13.51 -17.23
N TRP A 14 -1.14 13.85 -17.44
CA TRP A 14 -2.05 14.28 -16.38
C TRP A 14 -2.19 13.26 -15.24
N HIS A 15 -1.98 11.97 -15.53
CA HIS A 15 -1.99 10.92 -14.50
C HIS A 15 -0.82 11.07 -13.50
N LEU A 16 0.28 11.72 -13.86
CA LEU A 16 1.40 12.01 -12.96
C LEU A 16 1.20 13.33 -12.21
N TYR A 17 0.67 14.35 -12.90
CA TYR A 17 0.42 15.66 -12.32
C TYR A 17 -0.77 16.36 -12.96
N ASN A 18 -1.81 16.63 -12.17
CA ASN A 18 -3.03 17.30 -12.59
C ASN A 18 -3.46 18.34 -11.55
N PRO A 19 -2.93 19.58 -11.62
CA PRO A 19 -3.26 20.62 -10.66
C PRO A 19 -4.77 20.85 -10.51
N GLY A 20 -5.30 20.58 -9.33
CA GLY A 20 -6.73 20.75 -9.02
C GLY A 20 -7.64 19.64 -9.55
N GLY A 21 -7.08 18.59 -10.13
CA GLY A 21 -7.77 17.35 -10.49
C GLY A 21 -7.20 16.14 -9.76
N LEU A 22 -7.51 14.94 -10.26
CA LEU A 22 -6.94 13.69 -9.77
C LEU A 22 -5.70 13.33 -10.60
N ASP A 23 -4.67 12.85 -9.90
CA ASP A 23 -3.43 12.27 -10.41
C ASP A 23 -2.93 11.20 -9.41
N LEU A 24 -1.78 10.57 -9.67
CA LEU A 24 -1.20 9.54 -8.80
C LEU A 24 -0.53 10.11 -7.53
N ASN A 25 -0.47 11.44 -7.37
CA ASN A 25 0.27 12.12 -6.31
C ASN A 25 1.78 11.77 -6.29
N VAL A 26 2.37 11.47 -7.45
CA VAL A 26 3.75 10.97 -7.55
C VAL A 26 4.81 12.07 -7.51
N VAL A 27 4.49 13.28 -7.98
CA VAL A 27 5.46 14.38 -8.04
C VAL A 27 6.00 14.79 -6.67
N ASN A 28 5.22 14.57 -5.61
CA ASN A 28 5.63 14.88 -4.23
C ASN A 28 6.58 13.82 -3.64
N VAL A 29 6.85 12.73 -4.37
CA VAL A 29 7.77 11.66 -3.98
C VAL A 29 9.12 11.79 -4.68
N TRP A 30 9.17 12.34 -5.89
CA TRP A 30 10.34 12.31 -6.77
C TRP A 30 11.59 13.06 -6.28
N ASP A 31 11.44 13.98 -5.34
CA ASP A 31 12.60 14.59 -4.69
C ASP A 31 13.31 13.60 -3.72
N ASP A 32 12.61 12.55 -3.26
CA ASP A 32 13.10 11.53 -2.33
C ASP A 32 13.38 10.18 -3.03
N TYR A 33 12.45 9.69 -3.86
CA TYR A 33 12.49 8.36 -4.47
C TYR A 33 12.03 8.39 -5.92
N THR A 34 12.70 7.62 -6.76
CA THR A 34 12.56 7.62 -8.22
C THR A 34 12.49 6.22 -8.84
N GLY A 35 12.50 5.18 -7.99
CA GLY A 35 12.54 3.75 -8.34
C GLY A 35 13.95 3.17 -8.36
N ASN A 36 14.96 3.94 -7.97
CA ASN A 36 16.35 3.56 -8.16
C ASN A 36 16.72 2.30 -7.34
N GLY A 37 17.39 1.36 -7.99
CA GLY A 37 17.77 0.08 -7.37
C GLY A 37 16.67 -0.98 -7.34
N VAL A 38 15.48 -0.70 -7.88
CA VAL A 38 14.39 -1.67 -8.02
C VAL A 38 14.30 -2.17 -9.46
N ILE A 39 14.15 -3.49 -9.63
CA ILE A 39 14.01 -4.14 -10.94
C ILE A 39 12.55 -4.48 -11.19
N VAL A 40 11.97 -3.93 -12.25
CA VAL A 40 10.60 -4.21 -12.69
C VAL A 40 10.63 -5.04 -13.97
N GLY A 41 10.06 -6.24 -13.92
CA GLY A 41 9.82 -7.10 -15.08
C GLY A 41 8.45 -6.84 -15.70
N VAL A 42 8.33 -6.91 -17.02
CA VAL A 42 7.05 -6.82 -17.73
C VAL A 42 6.84 -8.08 -18.56
N ILE A 43 5.75 -8.80 -18.32
CA ILE A 43 5.35 -9.94 -19.17
C ILE A 43 4.40 -9.44 -20.25
N ASP A 44 4.87 -9.38 -21.50
CA ASP A 44 4.09 -8.80 -22.59
C ASP A 44 4.50 -9.31 -23.99
N ASP A 45 4.18 -8.55 -25.04
CA ASP A 45 4.27 -8.95 -26.44
C ASP A 45 5.59 -8.58 -27.12
N GLY A 46 6.35 -7.64 -26.56
CA GLY A 46 7.66 -7.19 -27.02
C GLY A 46 8.05 -5.79 -26.54
N PHE A 47 9.35 -5.50 -26.53
CA PHE A 47 9.91 -4.30 -25.91
C PHE A 47 10.95 -3.64 -26.81
N ASP A 48 10.69 -2.42 -27.27
CA ASP A 48 11.68 -1.63 -27.98
C ASP A 48 12.70 -1.05 -26.98
N TYR A 49 13.61 -1.89 -26.48
CA TYR A 49 14.67 -1.49 -25.54
C TYR A 49 15.74 -0.57 -26.15
N LEU A 50 15.60 -0.19 -27.42
CA LEU A 50 16.40 0.84 -28.09
C LEU A 50 15.67 2.19 -28.16
N HIS A 51 14.46 2.26 -27.61
CA HIS A 51 13.71 3.50 -27.49
C HIS A 51 14.46 4.46 -26.56
N TYR A 52 14.55 5.73 -26.96
CA TYR A 52 15.39 6.74 -26.29
C TYR A 52 14.96 7.08 -24.85
N ASP A 53 13.70 6.81 -24.49
CA ASP A 53 13.22 6.95 -23.10
C ASP A 53 13.36 5.63 -22.30
N LEU A 54 13.96 4.57 -22.85
CA LEU A 54 14.06 3.27 -22.17
C LEU A 54 15.48 2.70 -22.16
N ASP A 55 16.38 3.16 -23.02
CA ASP A 55 17.63 2.46 -23.30
C ASP A 55 18.66 2.53 -22.17
N ASP A 56 18.63 3.56 -21.32
CA ASP A 56 19.46 3.62 -20.11
C ASP A 56 18.85 2.82 -18.95
N ASN A 57 17.52 2.67 -18.91
CA ASN A 57 16.81 1.94 -17.86
C ASN A 57 16.63 0.44 -18.15
N TYR A 58 16.75 -0.01 -19.41
CA TYR A 58 16.44 -1.39 -19.80
C TYR A 58 17.60 -2.38 -19.58
N ASP A 59 17.37 -3.45 -18.83
CA ASP A 59 18.34 -4.53 -18.63
C ASP A 59 18.07 -5.74 -19.55
N THR A 60 18.87 -5.83 -20.62
CA THR A 60 18.88 -6.95 -21.58
C THR A 60 19.56 -8.23 -21.05
N THR A 61 20.14 -8.22 -19.85
CA THR A 61 20.76 -9.42 -19.27
C THR A 61 19.75 -10.31 -18.54
N ILE A 62 18.57 -9.76 -18.22
CA ILE A 62 17.47 -10.46 -17.55
C ILE A 62 16.36 -10.83 -18.56
N ASP A 63 16.23 -10.06 -19.65
CA ASP A 63 15.16 -10.19 -20.63
C ASP A 63 15.11 -11.58 -21.30
N TYR A 64 13.95 -11.95 -21.82
CA TYR A 64 13.81 -13.19 -22.58
C TYR A 64 12.60 -13.20 -23.50
N ASP A 65 12.75 -13.85 -24.65
CA ASP A 65 11.66 -14.13 -25.58
C ASP A 65 11.25 -15.61 -25.48
N TYR A 66 10.11 -15.86 -24.83
CA TYR A 66 9.51 -17.19 -24.69
C TYR A 66 8.70 -17.62 -25.90
N ASN A 67 8.34 -16.69 -26.79
CA ASN A 67 7.64 -17.01 -28.03
C ASN A 67 8.62 -17.59 -29.07
N ASP A 68 9.81 -17.01 -29.18
CA ASP A 68 10.83 -17.39 -30.18
C ASP A 68 12.07 -18.09 -29.56
N ASN A 69 12.11 -18.26 -28.24
CA ASN A 69 13.18 -18.92 -27.47
C ASN A 69 14.58 -18.32 -27.68
N ASN A 70 14.71 -17.02 -27.41
CA ASN A 70 15.99 -16.31 -27.54
C ASN A 70 16.14 -15.21 -26.46
N PHE A 71 17.35 -14.64 -26.35
CA PHE A 71 17.73 -13.62 -25.35
C PHE A 71 17.51 -12.18 -25.88
N SER A 72 16.38 -11.94 -26.54
CA SER A 72 16.00 -10.62 -27.01
C SER A 72 14.50 -10.50 -27.03
N ALA A 73 13.94 -9.79 -26.06
CA ALA A 73 12.50 -9.57 -25.96
C ALA A 73 11.98 -8.46 -26.92
N TYR A 74 12.73 -8.13 -27.98
CA TYR A 74 12.45 -6.99 -28.86
C TYR A 74 11.08 -7.04 -29.53
N GLY A 75 10.64 -8.25 -29.94
CA GLY A 75 9.39 -8.46 -30.66
C GLY A 75 9.38 -7.93 -32.10
N ASN A 76 8.22 -8.00 -32.76
CA ASN A 76 8.04 -7.46 -34.12
C ASN A 76 7.32 -6.10 -34.13
N LEU A 77 7.17 -5.49 -35.31
CA LEU A 77 6.60 -4.14 -35.48
C LEU A 77 5.12 -3.98 -35.06
N ASN A 78 4.42 -5.09 -34.77
CA ASN A 78 3.05 -5.07 -34.24
C ASN A 78 2.99 -5.43 -32.75
N ASN A 79 4.13 -5.75 -32.13
CA ASN A 79 4.23 -6.04 -30.70
C ASN A 79 4.56 -4.75 -29.93
N ASN A 80 3.54 -3.90 -29.84
CA ASN A 80 3.67 -2.52 -29.39
C ASN A 80 3.32 -2.36 -27.91
N HIS A 81 2.52 -3.28 -27.38
CA HIS A 81 1.87 -3.12 -26.08
C HIS A 81 2.89 -3.08 -24.95
N GLY A 82 3.86 -4.01 -24.95
CA GLY A 82 4.90 -4.08 -23.92
C GLY A 82 5.79 -2.84 -23.85
N THR A 83 6.04 -2.18 -24.99
CA THR A 83 6.82 -0.93 -25.04
C THR A 83 6.08 0.20 -24.33
N SER A 84 4.79 0.40 -24.65
CA SER A 84 3.98 1.42 -23.99
C SER A 84 3.79 1.16 -22.49
N VAL A 85 3.65 -0.11 -22.10
CA VAL A 85 3.58 -0.52 -20.68
C VAL A 85 4.87 -0.19 -19.94
N ALA A 86 6.04 -0.50 -20.54
CA ALA A 86 7.34 -0.19 -19.96
C ALA A 86 7.54 1.32 -19.76
N GLY A 87 7.11 2.16 -20.70
CA GLY A 87 7.23 3.62 -20.59
C GLY A 87 6.42 4.22 -19.44
N ILE A 88 5.24 3.68 -19.13
CA ILE A 88 4.45 4.14 -17.97
C ILE A 88 5.20 3.89 -16.67
N ILE A 89 5.93 2.77 -16.59
CA ILE A 89 6.69 2.39 -15.39
C ILE A 89 7.95 3.25 -15.28
N ALA A 90 8.80 3.21 -16.30
CA ALA A 90 10.20 3.65 -16.19
C ALA A 90 10.73 4.36 -17.44
N ALA A 91 9.88 5.11 -18.17
CA ALA A 91 10.41 6.07 -19.14
C ALA A 91 11.34 7.06 -18.42
N GLU A 92 12.49 7.33 -19.01
CA GLU A 92 13.56 8.14 -18.42
C GLU A 92 13.14 9.60 -18.20
N ASN A 93 13.72 10.26 -17.19
CA ASN A 93 13.66 11.71 -17.01
C ASN A 93 14.92 12.33 -17.63
N ASN A 94 14.97 12.42 -18.96
CA ASN A 94 16.17 12.80 -19.72
C ASN A 94 15.98 14.08 -20.56
N GLY A 95 14.83 14.74 -20.43
CA GLY A 95 14.45 15.95 -21.15
C GLY A 95 13.84 15.69 -22.54
N VAL A 96 13.50 14.43 -22.86
CA VAL A 96 12.94 13.99 -24.14
C VAL A 96 11.71 13.14 -23.84
N GLY A 97 10.68 13.25 -24.68
CA GLY A 97 9.57 12.32 -24.61
C GLY A 97 8.74 12.43 -23.33
N SER A 98 8.43 11.26 -22.80
CA SER A 98 7.59 11.00 -21.62
C SER A 98 8.45 10.59 -20.43
N VAL A 99 7.89 10.63 -19.23
CA VAL A 99 8.56 10.15 -18.01
C VAL A 99 7.72 9.07 -17.32
N GLY A 100 8.36 8.06 -16.76
CA GLY A 100 7.73 6.97 -16.02
C GLY A 100 7.39 7.37 -14.58
N VAL A 101 6.50 6.61 -13.94
CA VAL A 101 6.20 6.76 -12.51
C VAL A 101 7.46 6.57 -11.66
N ALA A 102 8.30 5.60 -12.01
CA ALA A 102 9.56 5.25 -11.38
C ALA A 102 10.70 5.34 -12.41
N TYR A 103 10.99 6.56 -12.85
CA TYR A 103 11.86 6.86 -13.99
C TYR A 103 13.35 6.49 -13.83
N ASN A 104 13.79 6.02 -12.66
CA ASN A 104 15.12 5.45 -12.43
C ASN A 104 15.08 3.95 -12.06
N ALA A 105 13.91 3.30 -12.12
CA ALA A 105 13.83 1.86 -11.96
C ALA A 105 14.47 1.14 -13.15
N THR A 106 15.11 0.01 -12.89
CA THR A 106 15.56 -0.89 -13.95
C THR A 106 14.33 -1.61 -14.51
N ILE A 107 14.14 -1.58 -15.83
CA ILE A 107 13.05 -2.26 -16.52
C ILE A 107 13.59 -3.46 -17.32
N THR A 108 12.85 -4.56 -17.38
CA THR A 108 13.21 -5.71 -18.23
C THR A 108 11.96 -6.40 -18.78
N GLY A 109 12.09 -7.10 -19.91
CA GLY A 109 10.97 -7.63 -20.66
C GLY A 109 10.97 -9.15 -20.79
N PHE A 110 9.82 -9.76 -20.53
CA PHE A 110 9.55 -11.17 -20.79
C PHE A 110 8.50 -11.29 -21.90
N ARG A 111 8.95 -11.47 -23.13
CA ARG A 111 8.05 -11.60 -24.28
C ARG A 111 7.40 -12.98 -24.26
N ALA A 112 6.10 -13.03 -23.98
CA ALA A 112 5.36 -14.27 -23.75
C ALA A 112 3.97 -14.33 -24.41
N ILE A 113 3.32 -13.19 -24.66
CA ILE A 113 1.91 -13.16 -25.10
C ILE A 113 1.71 -13.05 -26.62
N ALA A 114 2.76 -13.21 -27.42
CA ALA A 114 2.68 -13.09 -28.88
C ALA A 114 2.36 -14.41 -29.63
N SER A 115 2.00 -15.48 -28.92
CA SER A 115 1.73 -16.80 -29.51
C SER A 115 0.36 -16.84 -30.20
N ASN A 116 0.32 -17.38 -31.42
CA ASN A 116 -0.93 -17.60 -32.17
C ASN A 116 -1.68 -18.89 -31.78
N SER A 117 -1.14 -19.67 -30.84
CA SER A 117 -1.79 -20.87 -30.28
C SER A 117 -2.00 -20.71 -28.79
N VAL A 118 -3.14 -21.22 -28.29
CA VAL A 118 -3.47 -21.20 -26.86
C VAL A 118 -2.42 -21.95 -26.04
N ASP A 119 -2.03 -23.16 -26.45
CA ASP A 119 -1.01 -23.95 -25.75
C ASP A 119 0.33 -23.21 -25.67
N GLY A 120 0.75 -22.57 -26.77
CA GLY A 120 1.98 -21.77 -26.80
C GLY A 120 1.89 -20.50 -25.94
N LEU A 121 0.70 -19.89 -25.85
CA LEU A 121 0.45 -18.73 -24.99
C LEU A 121 0.57 -19.12 -23.51
N ILE A 122 -0.12 -20.19 -23.10
CA ILE A 122 -0.07 -20.71 -21.73
C ILE A 122 1.37 -21.09 -21.35
N LEU A 123 2.09 -21.78 -22.24
CA LEU A 123 3.48 -22.17 -21.98
C LEU A 123 4.41 -20.96 -21.85
N GLY A 124 4.30 -19.98 -22.76
CA GLY A 124 5.11 -18.76 -22.73
C GLY A 124 4.90 -17.98 -21.43
N ILE A 125 3.64 -17.72 -21.09
CA ILE A 125 3.25 -17.04 -19.83
C ILE A 125 3.76 -17.80 -18.62
N THR A 126 3.58 -19.12 -18.57
CA THR A 126 4.03 -19.95 -17.46
C THR A 126 5.53 -19.82 -17.24
N ASN A 127 6.33 -19.88 -18.31
CA ASN A 127 7.78 -19.78 -18.21
C ASN A 127 8.24 -18.37 -17.82
N ALA A 128 7.56 -17.33 -18.32
CA ALA A 128 7.81 -15.95 -17.91
C ALA A 128 7.50 -15.75 -16.42
N LEU A 129 6.39 -16.28 -15.92
CA LEU A 129 6.04 -16.23 -14.49
C LEU A 129 7.06 -16.98 -13.62
N TRP A 130 7.63 -18.08 -14.11
CA TRP A 130 8.73 -18.75 -13.39
C TRP A 130 9.98 -17.87 -13.28
N ASN A 131 10.20 -16.99 -14.26
CA ASN A 131 11.33 -16.07 -14.27
C ASN A 131 11.13 -14.83 -13.39
N SER A 132 9.89 -14.57 -12.94
CA SER A 132 9.57 -13.42 -12.08
C SER A 132 10.34 -13.39 -10.75
N VAL A 133 10.90 -14.51 -10.30
CA VAL A 133 11.79 -14.54 -9.12
C VAL A 133 13.04 -13.66 -9.26
N ASN A 134 13.41 -13.30 -10.49
CA ASN A 134 14.60 -12.50 -10.79
C ASN A 134 14.32 -10.99 -10.81
N VAL A 135 13.09 -10.56 -10.53
CA VAL A 135 12.70 -9.15 -10.48
C VAL A 135 12.00 -8.84 -9.16
N ASP A 136 12.00 -7.57 -8.76
CA ASP A 136 11.36 -7.13 -7.53
C ASP A 136 9.84 -6.99 -7.70
N VAL A 137 9.43 -6.46 -8.85
CA VAL A 137 8.04 -6.27 -9.26
C VAL A 137 7.85 -6.89 -10.64
N VAL A 138 6.73 -7.56 -10.89
CA VAL A 138 6.36 -8.03 -12.22
C VAL A 138 4.97 -7.52 -12.62
N ASN A 139 4.92 -6.81 -13.74
CA ASN A 139 3.67 -6.30 -14.30
C ASN A 139 3.11 -7.26 -15.37
N ASN A 140 1.80 -7.50 -15.28
CA ASN A 140 1.03 -8.37 -16.15
C ASN A 140 -0.20 -7.63 -16.67
N SER A 141 -0.06 -7.02 -17.84
CA SER A 141 -1.14 -6.29 -18.51
C SER A 141 -1.83 -7.16 -19.56
N TRP A 142 -2.14 -8.40 -19.17
CA TRP A 142 -2.78 -9.44 -19.99
C TRP A 142 -3.73 -10.27 -19.13
N GLY A 143 -4.56 -11.07 -19.78
CA GLY A 143 -5.47 -12.00 -19.12
C GLY A 143 -6.18 -12.89 -20.13
N PHE A 144 -6.91 -13.90 -19.64
CA PHE A 144 -7.66 -14.83 -20.49
C PHE A 144 -9.10 -14.39 -20.81
N GLY A 145 -9.57 -13.26 -20.25
CA GLY A 145 -10.91 -12.71 -20.51
C GLY A 145 -11.23 -12.41 -21.99
N GLY A 146 -10.21 -12.22 -22.84
CA GLY A 146 -10.40 -12.12 -24.29
C GLY A 146 -10.66 -13.46 -25.01
N LEU A 147 -10.34 -14.58 -24.35
CA LEU A 147 -10.66 -15.94 -24.81
C LEU A 147 -11.96 -16.46 -24.19
N ASP A 148 -12.41 -15.87 -23.09
CA ASP A 148 -13.73 -16.14 -22.52
C ASP A 148 -14.84 -15.77 -23.49
N SER A 149 -15.85 -16.64 -23.55
CA SER A 149 -17.10 -16.35 -24.23
C SER A 149 -18.11 -15.85 -23.18
N PRO A 150 -19.04 -14.94 -23.51
CA PRO A 150 -20.16 -14.65 -22.61
C PRO A 150 -20.99 -15.91 -22.30
N TYR A 151 -20.92 -16.94 -23.14
CA TYR A 151 -21.57 -18.24 -22.95
C TYR A 151 -20.73 -19.26 -22.16
N ASN A 152 -19.47 -18.94 -21.83
CA ASN A 152 -18.60 -19.83 -21.07
C ASN A 152 -17.46 -19.07 -20.34
N ARG A 153 -17.73 -18.54 -19.14
CA ARG A 153 -16.72 -17.97 -18.24
C ARG A 153 -15.89 -19.04 -17.53
N PHE A 154 -14.89 -18.62 -16.74
CA PHE A 154 -14.02 -19.46 -15.91
C PHE A 154 -12.97 -20.26 -16.68
N TYR A 155 -12.46 -19.72 -17.79
CA TYR A 155 -11.57 -20.47 -18.68
C TYR A 155 -10.21 -20.82 -18.06
N ASP A 156 -9.60 -19.90 -17.33
CA ASP A 156 -8.24 -20.02 -16.78
C ASP A 156 -8.20 -20.71 -15.40
N ASP A 157 -9.08 -21.70 -15.21
CA ASP A 157 -9.23 -22.42 -13.95
C ASP A 157 -7.93 -23.12 -13.52
N PHE A 158 -7.42 -22.79 -12.34
CA PHE A 158 -6.24 -23.42 -11.76
C PHE A 158 -6.46 -24.87 -11.30
N ASN A 159 -7.69 -25.37 -11.30
CA ASN A 159 -7.97 -26.80 -11.18
C ASN A 159 -7.76 -27.56 -12.51
N ASN A 160 -7.69 -26.84 -13.64
CA ASN A 160 -7.32 -27.43 -14.92
C ASN A 160 -5.81 -27.67 -14.97
N TYR A 161 -5.41 -28.88 -15.38
CA TYR A 161 -4.01 -29.28 -15.50
C TYR A 161 -3.18 -28.35 -16.39
N SER A 162 -3.81 -27.65 -17.34
CA SER A 162 -3.16 -26.71 -18.26
C SER A 162 -2.58 -25.48 -17.54
N PHE A 163 -3.21 -25.05 -16.44
CA PHE A 163 -2.81 -23.84 -15.69
C PHE A 163 -2.09 -24.15 -14.37
N LEU A 164 -1.99 -25.43 -13.98
CA LEU A 164 -1.38 -25.82 -12.70
C LEU A 164 0.08 -25.33 -12.57
N SER A 165 0.85 -25.37 -13.65
CA SER A 165 2.23 -24.88 -13.65
C SER A 165 2.30 -23.36 -13.52
N ALA A 166 1.35 -22.62 -14.09
CA ALA A 166 1.28 -21.16 -13.94
C ALA A 166 0.95 -20.77 -12.49
N LYS A 167 0.01 -21.48 -11.86
CA LYS A 167 -0.26 -21.34 -10.41
C LYS A 167 1.00 -21.56 -9.58
N GLN A 168 1.77 -22.61 -9.88
CA GLN A 168 3.02 -22.90 -9.18
C GLN A 168 4.07 -21.81 -9.38
N ALA A 169 4.14 -21.23 -10.58
CA ALA A 169 5.04 -20.13 -10.89
C ALA A 169 4.72 -18.86 -10.08
N ILE A 170 3.43 -18.51 -9.94
CA ILE A 170 2.98 -17.40 -9.09
C ILE A 170 3.40 -17.62 -7.63
N VAL A 171 3.11 -18.82 -7.08
CA VAL A 171 3.52 -19.17 -5.71
C VAL A 171 5.04 -19.13 -5.55
N ASN A 172 5.80 -19.58 -6.56
CA ASN A 172 7.25 -19.55 -6.53
C ASN A 172 7.81 -18.12 -6.50
N ALA A 173 7.22 -17.20 -7.27
CA ALA A 173 7.62 -15.80 -7.29
C ALA A 173 7.44 -15.12 -5.93
N VAL A 174 6.29 -15.32 -5.26
CA VAL A 174 6.06 -14.75 -3.91
C VAL A 174 6.79 -15.49 -2.79
N ALA A 175 7.16 -16.76 -3.00
CA ALA A 175 7.92 -17.53 -2.00
C ALA A 175 9.43 -17.25 -2.05
N ASN A 176 9.99 -17.07 -3.25
CA ASN A 176 11.45 -17.09 -3.45
C ASN A 176 12.00 -15.79 -4.05
N GLY A 177 11.16 -14.95 -4.65
CA GLY A 177 11.58 -13.63 -5.13
C GLY A 177 12.11 -12.76 -4.00
N ARG A 178 13.01 -11.82 -4.32
CA ARG A 178 13.53 -10.84 -3.35
C ARG A 178 14.08 -11.47 -2.06
N ASN A 179 14.85 -12.55 -2.19
CA ASN A 179 15.41 -13.32 -1.06
C ASN A 179 14.36 -13.85 -0.07
N GLY A 180 13.15 -14.16 -0.54
CA GLY A 180 12.05 -14.66 0.28
C GLY A 180 11.07 -13.60 0.79
N LEU A 181 11.31 -12.31 0.49
CA LEU A 181 10.31 -11.25 0.68
C LEU A 181 9.15 -11.37 -0.32
N GLY A 182 9.39 -12.01 -1.46
CA GLY A 182 8.43 -12.25 -2.52
C GLY A 182 8.41 -11.14 -3.57
N THR A 183 8.42 -11.52 -4.85
CA THR A 183 8.20 -10.59 -5.96
C THR A 183 6.77 -10.03 -5.87
N ALA A 184 6.60 -8.71 -6.00
CA ALA A 184 5.28 -8.10 -6.10
C ALA A 184 4.69 -8.35 -7.51
N ILE A 185 3.56 -9.06 -7.59
CA ILE A 185 2.95 -9.43 -8.87
C ILE A 185 1.73 -8.55 -9.11
N VAL A 186 1.76 -7.72 -10.15
CA VAL A 186 0.67 -6.79 -10.49
C VAL A 186 -0.05 -7.28 -11.74
N PHE A 187 -1.38 -7.30 -11.71
CA PHE A 187 -2.24 -7.68 -12.81
C PHE A 187 -3.27 -6.59 -13.15
N SER A 188 -3.50 -6.35 -14.44
CA SER A 188 -4.65 -5.59 -14.90
C SER A 188 -5.96 -6.35 -14.63
N ALA A 189 -7.01 -5.68 -14.15
CA ALA A 189 -8.29 -6.31 -13.86
C ALA A 189 -8.99 -6.93 -15.09
N GLY A 190 -8.84 -6.33 -16.28
CA GLY A 190 -9.49 -6.75 -17.52
C GLY A 190 -10.35 -5.65 -18.13
N ASN A 191 -10.79 -5.87 -19.38
CA ASN A 191 -11.47 -4.87 -20.20
C ASN A 191 -12.84 -5.37 -20.72
N GLN A 192 -13.45 -6.34 -20.03
CA GLN A 192 -14.62 -7.08 -20.50
C GLN A 192 -15.89 -6.83 -19.68
N ARG A 193 -15.98 -5.68 -18.99
CA ARG A 193 -17.15 -5.30 -18.17
C ARG A 193 -18.47 -5.40 -18.94
N GLU A 194 -18.53 -4.87 -20.16
CA GLU A 194 -19.76 -4.85 -20.96
C GLU A 194 -20.26 -6.26 -21.34
N GLN A 195 -19.37 -7.26 -21.36
CA GLN A 195 -19.72 -8.66 -21.60
C GLN A 195 -20.13 -9.39 -20.31
N GLY A 196 -20.24 -8.70 -19.17
CA GLY A 196 -20.55 -9.28 -17.86
C GLY A 196 -19.44 -10.19 -17.34
N ASP A 197 -18.19 -9.79 -17.57
CA ASP A 197 -17.03 -10.42 -16.96
C ASP A 197 -16.82 -9.94 -15.51
N ASN A 198 -16.02 -10.68 -14.75
CA ASN A 198 -15.66 -10.34 -13.39
C ASN A 198 -14.24 -10.85 -13.08
N THR A 199 -13.44 -10.11 -12.31
CA THR A 199 -12.08 -10.54 -11.95
C THR A 199 -12.08 -11.87 -11.21
N ASN A 200 -13.16 -12.18 -10.49
CA ASN A 200 -13.36 -13.43 -9.78
C ASN A 200 -13.64 -14.64 -10.69
N TYR A 201 -13.73 -14.45 -12.01
CA TYR A 201 -13.83 -15.53 -12.99
C TYR A 201 -12.47 -15.93 -13.56
N HIS A 202 -11.40 -15.23 -13.13
CA HIS A 202 -10.05 -15.44 -13.63
C HIS A 202 -9.10 -15.78 -12.48
N ASN A 203 -8.53 -16.99 -12.46
CA ASN A 203 -7.69 -17.41 -11.34
C ASN A 203 -6.33 -16.69 -11.27
N PHE A 204 -5.90 -16.05 -12.36
CA PHE A 204 -4.75 -15.15 -12.31
C PHE A 204 -5.09 -13.87 -11.54
N GLN A 205 -6.15 -13.16 -11.91
CA GLN A 205 -6.59 -11.90 -11.27
C GLN A 205 -7.24 -12.08 -9.89
N ASN A 206 -7.74 -13.28 -9.56
CA ASN A 206 -8.27 -13.55 -8.23
C ASN A 206 -7.30 -14.30 -7.30
N SER A 207 -6.08 -14.57 -7.75
CA SER A 207 -5.07 -15.15 -6.87
C SER A 207 -4.75 -14.18 -5.73
N ARG A 208 -4.79 -14.65 -4.49
CA ARG A 208 -4.40 -13.81 -3.33
C ARG A 208 -2.95 -13.30 -3.38
N HIS A 209 -2.11 -13.94 -4.18
CA HIS A 209 -0.70 -13.59 -4.32
C HIS A 209 -0.44 -12.41 -5.29
N VAL A 210 -1.48 -11.87 -5.93
CA VAL A 210 -1.34 -10.79 -6.92
C VAL A 210 -2.09 -9.53 -6.49
N ILE A 211 -1.69 -8.41 -7.07
CA ILE A 211 -2.31 -7.09 -6.92
C ILE A 211 -3.12 -6.84 -8.19
N THR A 212 -4.44 -6.94 -8.11
CA THR A 212 -5.32 -6.71 -9.26
C THR A 212 -5.79 -5.25 -9.30
N VAL A 213 -5.57 -4.61 -10.45
CA VAL A 213 -5.71 -3.15 -10.62
C VAL A 213 -6.84 -2.79 -11.59
N ALA A 214 -7.84 -2.08 -11.09
CA ALA A 214 -8.93 -1.52 -11.90
C ALA A 214 -8.53 -0.22 -12.63
N ALA A 215 -9.28 0.15 -13.67
CA ALA A 215 -9.04 1.34 -14.48
C ALA A 215 -10.06 2.44 -14.21
N LEU A 216 -9.56 3.64 -13.90
CA LEU A 216 -10.32 4.88 -13.79
C LEU A 216 -10.18 5.76 -15.03
N ASN A 217 -11.19 6.58 -15.30
CA ASN A 217 -11.04 7.72 -16.19
C ASN A 217 -10.42 8.92 -15.45
N SER A 218 -10.17 10.02 -16.18
CA SER A 218 -9.57 11.24 -15.61
C SER A 218 -10.41 11.96 -14.55
N ASP A 219 -11.70 11.65 -14.46
CA ASP A 219 -12.61 12.21 -13.44
C ASP A 219 -12.68 11.33 -12.18
N GLY A 220 -11.91 10.23 -12.16
CA GLY A 220 -11.92 9.25 -11.06
C GLY A 220 -13.10 8.29 -11.09
N LEU A 221 -13.85 8.21 -12.19
CA LEU A 221 -14.93 7.24 -12.36
C LEU A 221 -14.39 5.93 -12.94
N ALA A 222 -15.06 4.82 -12.65
CA ALA A 222 -14.70 3.54 -13.25
C ALA A 222 -14.78 3.65 -14.78
N SER A 223 -13.73 3.23 -15.47
CA SER A 223 -13.77 3.18 -16.93
C SER A 223 -14.84 2.17 -17.36
N ALA A 224 -15.58 2.48 -18.43
CA ALA A 224 -16.69 1.65 -18.90
C ALA A 224 -16.30 0.21 -19.25
N TYR A 225 -15.02 -0.03 -19.59
CA TYR A 225 -14.49 -1.36 -19.86
C TYR A 225 -13.93 -2.08 -18.62
N SER A 226 -13.64 -1.37 -17.53
CA SER A 226 -12.90 -1.93 -16.38
C SER A 226 -13.68 -3.08 -15.75
N THR A 227 -13.15 -4.29 -15.84
CA THR A 227 -13.79 -5.48 -15.28
C THR A 227 -13.88 -5.36 -13.75
N PRO A 228 -15.08 -5.45 -13.13
CA PRO A 228 -15.24 -5.35 -11.69
C PRO A 228 -14.96 -6.70 -10.99
N GLY A 229 -14.83 -6.69 -9.67
CA GLY A 229 -14.84 -7.91 -8.87
C GLY A 229 -14.27 -7.74 -7.47
N ALA A 230 -14.58 -8.71 -6.60
CA ALA A 230 -14.15 -8.67 -5.19
C ALA A 230 -12.65 -8.88 -4.99
N SER A 231 -11.89 -9.30 -6.01
CA SER A 231 -10.45 -9.51 -5.93
C SER A 231 -9.61 -8.27 -6.28
N ILE A 232 -10.24 -7.17 -6.67
CA ILE A 232 -9.55 -5.92 -6.99
C ILE A 232 -8.98 -5.32 -5.69
N LEU A 233 -7.69 -5.02 -5.67
CA LEU A 233 -7.04 -4.40 -4.51
C LEU A 233 -7.14 -2.88 -4.59
N VAL A 234 -6.72 -2.30 -5.71
CA VAL A 234 -6.70 -0.85 -5.93
C VAL A 234 -7.03 -0.51 -7.38
N SER A 235 -7.10 0.77 -7.68
CA SER A 235 -7.33 1.29 -9.02
C SER A 235 -6.29 2.35 -9.39
N ALA A 236 -6.08 2.53 -10.70
CA ALA A 236 -5.27 3.59 -11.27
C ALA A 236 -5.88 4.04 -12.60
N PHE A 237 -5.29 5.05 -13.24
CA PHE A 237 -5.86 5.63 -14.47
C PHE A 237 -5.67 4.71 -15.68
N GLY A 238 -6.77 4.39 -16.35
CA GLY A 238 -6.76 3.63 -17.59
C GLY A 238 -7.18 4.44 -18.82
N SER A 239 -7.84 5.59 -18.65
CA SER A 239 -8.28 6.45 -19.76
C SER A 239 -8.48 7.89 -19.30
N GLY A 240 -8.66 8.83 -20.23
CA GLY A 240 -8.89 10.23 -19.92
C GLY A 240 -9.81 10.92 -20.94
N ASN A 241 -10.60 11.88 -20.47
CA ASN A 241 -11.55 12.64 -21.30
C ASN A 241 -10.86 13.66 -22.24
N TYR A 242 -9.58 13.96 -21.99
CA TYR A 242 -8.79 15.01 -22.67
C TYR A 242 -7.58 14.46 -23.44
N GLY A 243 -7.50 13.13 -23.59
CA GLY A 243 -6.32 12.38 -24.02
C GLY A 243 -6.15 11.20 -23.07
N SER A 244 -5.84 10.00 -23.59
CA SER A 244 -5.60 8.84 -22.71
C SER A 244 -4.18 8.91 -22.14
N ILE A 245 -3.56 7.79 -21.81
CA ILE A 245 -2.25 7.77 -21.16
C ILE A 245 -1.16 8.03 -22.20
N VAL A 246 -0.32 9.04 -21.93
CA VAL A 246 0.86 9.36 -22.73
C VAL A 246 2.03 8.52 -22.24
N THR A 247 2.67 7.81 -23.15
CA THR A 247 3.81 6.89 -22.88
C THR A 247 4.62 6.67 -24.16
N THR A 248 5.69 5.90 -24.08
CA THR A 248 6.49 5.43 -25.22
C THR A 248 5.65 4.57 -26.17
N ASP A 249 6.06 4.56 -27.43
CA ASP A 249 5.62 3.65 -28.48
C ASP A 249 6.88 3.09 -29.15
N ARG A 250 6.74 2.15 -30.07
CA ARG A 250 7.91 1.65 -30.80
C ARG A 250 8.48 2.74 -31.72
N THR A 251 9.82 2.81 -31.81
CA THR A 251 10.54 3.69 -32.75
C THR A 251 10.32 3.33 -34.22
N TYR A 252 10.01 2.05 -34.47
CA TYR A 252 9.60 1.54 -35.78
C TYR A 252 8.42 0.59 -35.61
N GLY A 253 7.30 0.87 -36.30
CA GLY A 253 6.03 0.22 -36.00
C GLY A 253 5.27 1.04 -34.96
N GLY A 254 4.47 0.40 -34.12
CA GLY A 254 3.77 1.11 -33.05
C GLY A 254 2.28 1.34 -33.31
N TYR A 255 1.61 1.89 -32.29
CA TYR A 255 0.23 2.37 -32.40
C TYR A 255 0.14 3.63 -33.24
N ASN A 256 1.18 4.47 -33.20
CA ASN A 256 1.26 5.75 -33.88
C ASN A 256 2.46 5.78 -34.83
N SER A 257 2.51 6.80 -35.69
CA SER A 257 3.61 6.96 -36.66
C SER A 257 4.90 7.52 -36.06
N GLY A 258 4.91 7.83 -34.76
CA GLY A 258 6.07 8.33 -34.04
C GLY A 258 6.25 7.56 -32.75
N ASP A 259 7.34 7.85 -32.05
CA ASP A 259 7.88 7.03 -30.97
C ASP A 259 7.07 7.13 -29.65
N TYR A 260 5.91 7.82 -29.67
CA TYR A 260 5.09 8.05 -28.49
C TYR A 260 3.62 7.78 -28.76
N ASN A 261 2.96 7.21 -27.75
CA ASN A 261 1.53 6.95 -27.75
C ASN A 261 0.81 8.00 -26.91
N TYR A 262 -0.17 8.68 -27.50
CA TYR A 262 -0.95 9.74 -26.85
C TYR A 262 -2.35 9.25 -26.40
N SER A 263 -2.66 8.00 -26.67
CA SER A 263 -3.99 7.42 -26.49
C SER A 263 -3.95 6.00 -25.93
N PHE A 264 -2.86 5.62 -25.24
CA PHE A 264 -2.78 4.31 -24.59
C PHE A 264 -3.86 4.21 -23.51
N ASN A 265 -4.57 3.09 -23.45
CA ASN A 265 -5.74 2.95 -22.58
C ASN A 265 -5.95 1.49 -22.14
N GLY A 266 -6.98 1.28 -21.31
CA GLY A 266 -7.32 -0.03 -20.75
C GLY A 266 -6.82 -0.17 -19.31
N THR A 267 -7.20 -1.27 -18.66
CA THR A 267 -6.57 -1.69 -17.39
C THR A 267 -5.07 -1.98 -17.56
N SER A 268 -4.63 -2.23 -18.79
CA SER A 268 -3.22 -2.30 -19.19
C SER A 268 -2.44 -0.99 -19.01
N ALA A 269 -3.11 0.16 -18.90
CA ALA A 269 -2.46 1.42 -18.55
C ALA A 269 -2.45 1.68 -17.04
N ALA A 270 -3.37 1.05 -16.29
CA ALA A 270 -3.50 1.22 -14.84
C ALA A 270 -2.49 0.33 -14.06
N ALA A 271 -2.37 -0.95 -14.42
CA ALA A 271 -1.43 -1.88 -13.79
C ALA A 271 0.05 -1.41 -13.79
N PRO A 272 0.62 -0.87 -14.89
CA PRO A 272 1.99 -0.33 -14.85
C PRO A 272 2.15 0.88 -13.93
N MET A 273 1.11 1.71 -13.73
CA MET A 273 1.20 2.84 -12.78
C MET A 273 1.40 2.32 -11.36
N VAL A 274 0.62 1.32 -10.95
CA VAL A 274 0.78 0.68 -9.64
C VAL A 274 2.12 -0.02 -9.52
N SER A 275 2.61 -0.66 -10.59
CA SER A 275 3.95 -1.27 -10.60
C SER A 275 5.06 -0.24 -10.35
N GLY A 276 4.94 0.96 -10.94
CA GLY A 276 5.85 2.08 -10.66
C GLY A 276 5.74 2.59 -9.22
N VAL A 277 4.53 2.74 -8.67
CA VAL A 277 4.33 3.13 -7.26
C VAL A 277 4.99 2.12 -6.31
N ILE A 278 4.84 0.82 -6.58
CA ILE A 278 5.51 -0.22 -5.78
C ILE A 278 7.03 -0.10 -5.88
N ALA A 279 7.58 0.25 -7.05
CA ALA A 279 9.01 0.49 -7.17
C ALA A 279 9.49 1.67 -6.31
N LEU A 280 8.71 2.74 -6.19
CA LEU A 280 8.99 3.85 -5.26
C LEU A 280 8.93 3.38 -3.79
N MET A 281 7.92 2.57 -3.43
CA MET A 281 7.81 2.00 -2.08
C MET A 281 9.01 1.12 -1.72
N LEU A 282 9.49 0.32 -2.67
CA LEU A 282 10.62 -0.60 -2.48
C LEU A 282 11.97 0.10 -2.43
N GLU A 283 12.13 1.26 -3.08
CA GLU A 283 13.30 2.12 -2.87
C GLU A 283 13.29 2.71 -1.47
N ALA A 284 12.13 3.19 -1.00
CA ALA A 284 11.97 3.72 0.36
C ALA A 284 12.18 2.66 1.43
N ASN A 285 11.70 1.43 1.20
CA ASN A 285 11.86 0.32 2.11
C ASN A 285 12.07 -1.01 1.37
N PRO A 286 13.33 -1.45 1.18
CA PRO A 286 13.62 -2.69 0.47
C PRO A 286 13.29 -3.96 1.28
N ASN A 287 12.87 -3.82 2.55
CA ASN A 287 12.60 -4.93 3.45
C ASN A 287 11.13 -5.37 3.48
N LEU A 288 10.24 -4.67 2.76
CA LEU A 288 8.83 -5.02 2.65
C LEU A 288 8.68 -6.40 2.00
N GLY A 289 7.90 -7.27 2.63
CA GLY A 289 7.37 -8.48 2.00
C GLY A 289 6.20 -8.15 1.05
N TYR A 290 5.84 -9.10 0.18
CA TYR A 290 4.81 -8.84 -0.83
C TYR A 290 3.42 -8.56 -0.21
N ARG A 291 3.12 -9.09 0.99
CA ARG A 291 1.86 -8.82 1.70
C ARG A 291 1.87 -7.42 2.33
N ASP A 292 3.02 -6.98 2.87
CA ASP A 292 3.17 -5.60 3.35
C ASP A 292 2.87 -4.58 2.23
N ILE A 293 3.33 -4.87 0.99
CA ILE A 293 3.05 -4.03 -0.18
C ILE A 293 1.55 -3.97 -0.47
N GLN A 294 0.84 -5.11 -0.42
CA GLN A 294 -0.60 -5.15 -0.64
C GLN A 294 -1.35 -4.36 0.42
N GLU A 295 -0.95 -4.50 1.68
CA GLU A 295 -1.56 -3.80 2.81
C GLU A 295 -1.32 -2.28 2.73
N ILE A 296 -0.08 -1.84 2.51
CA ILE A 296 0.21 -0.41 2.33
C ILE A 296 -0.64 0.19 1.19
N LEU A 297 -0.80 -0.52 0.07
CA LEU A 297 -1.64 -0.06 -1.04
C LEU A 297 -3.12 0.06 -0.63
N ALA A 298 -3.64 -0.86 0.18
CA ALA A 298 -5.01 -0.78 0.71
C ALA A 298 -5.19 0.41 1.68
N TYR A 299 -4.25 0.61 2.61
CA TYR A 299 -4.33 1.65 3.64
C TYR A 299 -4.02 3.06 3.11
N SER A 300 -3.31 3.18 1.99
CA SER A 300 -2.94 4.47 1.41
C SER A 300 -3.85 4.93 0.26
N ALA A 301 -4.70 4.05 -0.28
CA ALA A 301 -5.57 4.39 -1.39
C ALA A 301 -6.60 5.47 -1.02
N ARG A 302 -6.94 6.31 -2.01
CA ARG A 302 -7.90 7.41 -1.86
C ARG A 302 -9.25 7.04 -2.43
N GLN A 303 -10.32 7.42 -1.74
CA GLN A 303 -11.66 7.24 -2.26
C GLN A 303 -11.89 8.16 -3.48
N ASN A 304 -12.07 7.56 -4.64
CA ASN A 304 -12.48 8.22 -5.87
C ASN A 304 -14.01 8.07 -6.06
N ASP A 305 -14.63 8.92 -6.89
CA ASP A 305 -16.08 8.87 -7.15
C ASP A 305 -16.95 8.77 -5.87
N PRO A 306 -16.85 9.73 -4.92
CA PRO A 306 -17.55 9.62 -3.63
C PRO A 306 -19.09 9.66 -3.76
N TYR A 307 -19.59 10.07 -4.92
CA TYR A 307 -21.03 10.09 -5.23
C TYR A 307 -21.49 8.87 -6.05
N ALA A 308 -20.58 7.92 -6.33
CA ALA A 308 -20.84 6.69 -7.07
C ALA A 308 -21.54 6.94 -8.43
N TRP A 309 -21.14 7.98 -9.16
CA TRP A 309 -21.71 8.33 -10.46
C TRP A 309 -21.32 7.34 -11.56
N GLY A 310 -20.16 6.68 -11.44
CA GLY A 310 -19.65 5.72 -12.40
C GLY A 310 -19.66 4.27 -11.90
N ALA A 311 -20.18 4.01 -10.70
CA ALA A 311 -20.10 2.71 -10.04
C ALA A 311 -21.37 1.88 -10.26
N ASP A 312 -21.20 0.60 -10.63
CA ASP A 312 -22.21 -0.44 -10.47
C ASP A 312 -22.19 -0.99 -9.03
N TYR A 313 -21.03 -0.93 -8.38
CA TYR A 313 -20.80 -1.35 -7.00
C TYR A 313 -20.42 -0.14 -6.14
N ILE A 314 -21.41 0.39 -5.42
CA ILE A 314 -21.22 1.53 -4.53
C ILE A 314 -20.21 1.21 -3.42
N TRP A 315 -19.56 2.26 -2.93
CA TRP A 315 -18.66 2.18 -1.78
C TRP A 315 -19.35 1.62 -0.54
N GLN A 316 -18.66 0.72 0.16
CA GLN A 316 -18.96 0.28 1.52
C GLN A 316 -17.75 0.54 2.42
N TYR A 317 -17.96 0.50 3.73
CA TYR A 317 -16.88 0.47 4.71
C TYR A 317 -16.84 -0.93 5.30
N ASN A 318 -15.65 -1.51 5.37
CA ASN A 318 -15.49 -2.86 5.94
C ASN A 318 -15.42 -2.83 7.47
N GLY A 319 -15.25 -4.00 8.08
CA GLY A 319 -15.21 -4.17 9.54
C GLY A 319 -13.88 -3.88 10.23
N ALA A 320 -12.85 -3.39 9.52
CA ALA A 320 -11.59 -3.01 10.16
C ALA A 320 -11.78 -1.84 11.13
N ASN A 321 -10.81 -1.60 12.00
CA ASN A 321 -10.86 -0.55 13.02
C ASN A 321 -9.57 0.27 13.13
N ASN A 322 -8.58 -0.02 12.28
CA ASN A 322 -7.23 0.53 12.37
C ASN A 322 -6.88 1.49 11.22
N TRP A 323 -7.84 1.92 10.40
CA TRP A 323 -7.64 2.91 9.33
C TRP A 323 -8.46 4.17 9.58
N ASN A 324 -7.81 5.32 9.77
CA ASN A 324 -8.48 6.59 10.06
C ASN A 324 -9.49 6.51 11.24
N GLY A 325 -9.26 5.58 12.18
CA GLY A 325 -10.15 5.28 13.31
C GLY A 325 -11.43 4.49 12.97
N ALA A 326 -11.56 3.97 11.75
CA ALA A 326 -12.71 3.23 11.27
C ALA A 326 -12.29 2.08 10.32
N GLY A 327 -13.27 1.52 9.59
CA GLY A 327 -13.02 0.54 8.54
C GLY A 327 -12.54 1.19 7.25
N LEU A 328 -11.89 0.41 6.39
CA LEU A 328 -11.46 0.87 5.07
C LEU A 328 -12.68 1.02 4.15
N HIS A 329 -12.65 2.03 3.28
CA HIS A 329 -13.61 2.11 2.17
C HIS A 329 -13.22 1.10 1.09
N VAL A 330 -14.22 0.43 0.52
CA VAL A 330 -13.99 -0.58 -0.52
C VAL A 330 -15.15 -0.66 -1.52
N SER A 331 -14.83 -0.96 -2.77
CA SER A 331 -15.77 -1.20 -3.87
C SER A 331 -15.24 -2.27 -4.82
N GLN A 332 -16.13 -3.01 -5.47
CA GLN A 332 -15.73 -3.97 -6.52
C GLN A 332 -15.43 -3.32 -7.86
N ASP A 333 -15.70 -2.03 -8.02
CA ASP A 333 -15.27 -1.25 -9.19
C ASP A 333 -13.89 -0.61 -8.99
N TYR A 334 -13.49 -0.40 -7.72
CA TYR A 334 -12.36 0.47 -7.35
C TYR A 334 -11.32 -0.19 -6.45
N GLY A 335 -11.60 -1.37 -5.88
CA GLY A 335 -10.85 -1.89 -4.75
C GLY A 335 -10.96 -0.96 -3.54
N PHE A 336 -9.85 -0.72 -2.85
CA PHE A 336 -9.70 0.32 -1.84
C PHE A 336 -9.56 1.73 -2.43
N GLY A 337 -9.63 1.90 -3.76
CA GLY A 337 -9.64 3.21 -4.42
C GLY A 337 -8.40 3.52 -5.25
N LEU A 338 -8.26 4.80 -5.58
CA LEU A 338 -7.16 5.29 -6.42
C LEU A 338 -5.85 5.23 -5.63
N VAL A 339 -4.84 4.57 -6.19
CA VAL A 339 -3.49 4.56 -5.61
C VAL A 339 -2.97 5.98 -5.39
N ASP A 340 -2.35 6.21 -4.23
CA ASP A 340 -1.68 7.47 -3.87
C ASP A 340 -0.20 7.17 -3.60
N ALA A 341 0.66 7.55 -4.55
CA ALA A 341 2.08 7.26 -4.48
C ALA A 341 2.73 7.90 -3.24
N HIS A 342 2.32 9.10 -2.86
CA HIS A 342 2.85 9.80 -1.70
C HIS A 342 2.48 9.07 -0.42
N ALA A 343 1.19 8.82 -0.18
CA ALA A 343 0.75 8.14 1.03
C ALA A 343 1.35 6.73 1.14
N ALA A 344 1.41 5.98 0.03
CA ALA A 344 2.00 4.64 0.01
C ALA A 344 3.49 4.65 0.39
N VAL A 345 4.26 5.58 -0.17
CA VAL A 345 5.70 5.69 0.11
C VAL A 345 5.95 6.15 1.54
N ARG A 346 5.19 7.11 2.07
CA ARG A 346 5.33 7.55 3.47
C ARG A 346 5.01 6.44 4.46
N LEU A 347 3.99 5.63 4.20
CA LEU A 347 3.73 4.44 5.01
C LEU A 347 4.86 3.41 4.88
N ALA A 348 5.42 3.21 3.69
CA ALA A 348 6.54 2.30 3.48
C ALA A 348 7.78 2.67 4.31
N GLU A 349 8.11 3.96 4.43
CA GLU A 349 9.25 4.47 5.24
C GLU A 349 9.14 4.08 6.72
N THR A 350 7.90 4.04 7.23
CA THR A 350 7.59 3.77 8.64
C THR A 350 7.08 2.35 8.88
N TRP A 351 7.10 1.50 7.85
CA TRP A 351 6.64 0.12 7.95
C TRP A 351 7.74 -0.79 8.50
N HIS A 352 7.44 -1.46 9.61
CA HIS A 352 8.40 -2.33 10.30
C HIS A 352 8.02 -3.82 10.25
N GLN A 353 6.84 -4.15 9.77
CA GLN A 353 6.45 -5.54 9.58
C GLN A 353 7.14 -6.14 8.35
N GLN A 354 7.15 -7.48 8.29
CA GLN A 354 7.70 -8.26 7.19
C GLN A 354 6.77 -9.43 6.87
N SER A 355 5.56 -9.12 6.42
CA SER A 355 4.54 -10.08 6.04
C SER A 355 4.85 -10.70 4.67
N ARG A 356 5.07 -12.02 4.68
CA ARG A 356 5.53 -12.84 3.53
C ARG A 356 4.76 -14.16 3.48
N LEU A 357 5.08 -15.03 2.52
CA LEU A 357 4.31 -16.27 2.33
C LEU A 357 4.51 -17.25 3.50
N ASP A 358 5.73 -17.33 4.05
CA ASP A 358 6.08 -18.34 5.06
C ASP A 358 5.49 -18.07 6.46
N ASN A 359 5.05 -16.84 6.73
CA ASN A 359 4.45 -16.42 7.99
C ASN A 359 2.96 -16.08 7.87
N GLU A 360 2.37 -16.17 6.66
CA GLU A 360 0.92 -16.12 6.42
C GLU A 360 0.20 -17.15 7.31
N GLN A 361 -0.72 -16.67 8.14
CA GLN A 361 -1.60 -17.50 8.92
C GLN A 361 -2.83 -17.87 8.10
N SER A 362 -3.44 -19.02 8.41
CA SER A 362 -4.67 -19.42 7.73
C SER A 362 -5.63 -20.22 8.60
N LEU A 363 -6.93 -20.01 8.36
CA LEU A 363 -8.02 -20.78 8.91
C LEU A 363 -8.85 -21.38 7.77
N SER A 364 -9.29 -22.62 7.91
CA SER A 364 -9.97 -23.34 6.82
C SER A 364 -11.16 -24.17 7.31
N PHE A 365 -12.30 -24.00 6.65
CA PHE A 365 -13.58 -24.61 7.03
C PHE A 365 -14.23 -25.24 5.80
N ASN A 366 -14.70 -26.49 5.92
CA ASN A 366 -15.36 -27.23 4.85
C ASN A 366 -16.80 -27.55 5.28
N SER A 367 -17.76 -27.38 4.37
CA SER A 367 -19.17 -27.67 4.65
C SER A 367 -19.51 -29.16 4.64
N ASP A 368 -18.59 -30.00 4.17
CA ASP A 368 -18.88 -31.32 3.63
C ASP A 368 -19.98 -31.24 2.54
N TYR A 369 -20.51 -32.38 2.10
CA TYR A 369 -21.58 -32.41 1.11
C TYR A 369 -22.93 -31.99 1.72
N LEU A 370 -23.50 -30.91 1.19
CA LEU A 370 -24.79 -30.33 1.56
C LEU A 370 -25.93 -30.93 0.72
N GLY A 371 -25.79 -30.92 -0.62
CA GLY A 371 -26.79 -31.41 -1.56
C GLY A 371 -28.10 -30.61 -1.54
N TRP A 372 -28.03 -29.31 -1.29
CA TRP A 372 -29.22 -28.45 -1.15
C TRP A 372 -29.71 -27.97 -2.51
N VAL A 373 -31.02 -28.03 -2.74
CA VAL A 373 -31.64 -27.48 -3.95
C VAL A 373 -31.63 -25.95 -3.87
N ILE A 374 -31.13 -25.30 -4.92
CA ILE A 374 -31.19 -23.85 -5.05
C ILE A 374 -32.60 -23.46 -5.51
N PRO A 375 -33.31 -22.59 -4.76
CA PRO A 375 -34.67 -22.21 -5.13
C PRO A 375 -34.70 -21.39 -6.43
N ASP A 376 -35.43 -21.89 -7.42
CA ASP A 376 -35.67 -21.27 -8.75
C ASP A 376 -36.31 -19.87 -8.63
N ASN A 377 -35.80 -18.92 -9.41
CA ASN A 377 -36.30 -17.53 -9.50
C ASN A 377 -36.63 -16.91 -8.12
N ASN A 378 -35.66 -16.99 -7.20
CA ASN A 378 -35.85 -16.65 -5.81
C ASN A 378 -34.80 -15.65 -5.30
N ASN A 379 -35.26 -14.44 -4.99
CA ASN A 379 -34.39 -13.37 -4.50
C ASN A 379 -33.88 -13.57 -3.05
N ALA A 380 -34.46 -14.48 -2.27
CA ALA A 380 -33.94 -14.81 -0.94
C ALA A 380 -32.79 -15.83 -1.02
N GLY A 381 -32.87 -16.77 -1.96
CA GLY A 381 -31.86 -17.81 -2.15
C GLY A 381 -31.77 -18.81 -1.00
N ILE A 382 -30.58 -19.39 -0.84
CA ILE A 382 -30.19 -20.27 0.28
C ILE A 382 -28.88 -19.79 0.89
N SER A 383 -28.66 -20.06 2.17
CA SER A 383 -27.45 -19.65 2.89
C SER A 383 -26.89 -20.76 3.76
N HIS A 384 -25.56 -20.87 3.80
CA HIS A 384 -24.82 -21.70 4.76
C HIS A 384 -23.84 -20.83 5.54
N THR A 385 -23.72 -21.08 6.85
CA THR A 385 -22.88 -20.27 7.75
C THR A 385 -21.84 -21.15 8.45
N PHE A 386 -20.60 -20.67 8.51
CA PHE A 386 -19.59 -21.16 9.44
C PHE A 386 -19.48 -20.21 10.64
N THR A 387 -19.29 -20.77 11.84
CA THR A 387 -18.90 -20.00 13.02
C THR A 387 -17.42 -20.22 13.28
N VAL A 388 -16.64 -19.18 13.04
CA VAL A 388 -15.20 -19.13 13.22
C VAL A 388 -14.91 -18.70 14.66
N GLY A 389 -14.22 -19.54 15.42
CA GLY A 389 -13.93 -19.28 16.85
C GLY A 389 -12.53 -18.74 17.13
N ALA A 390 -11.63 -18.78 16.16
CA ALA A 390 -10.29 -18.22 16.25
C ALA A 390 -10.23 -16.87 15.53
N SER A 391 -9.37 -15.99 16.03
CA SER A 391 -9.13 -14.69 15.41
C SER A 391 -7.87 -14.69 14.56
N LEU A 392 -7.89 -13.85 13.55
CA LEU A 392 -6.92 -13.62 12.50
C LEU A 392 -7.23 -12.23 11.97
N ASP A 393 -6.21 -11.41 11.75
CA ASP A 393 -6.37 -10.14 11.02
C ASP A 393 -6.32 -10.46 9.54
N ILE A 394 -7.43 -10.22 8.84
CA ILE A 394 -7.61 -10.72 7.49
C ILE A 394 -6.85 -9.86 6.48
N ASP A 395 -6.15 -10.50 5.56
CA ASP A 395 -5.71 -9.91 4.30
C ASP A 395 -6.73 -10.26 3.21
N THR A 396 -6.93 -11.56 3.00
CA THR A 396 -7.72 -12.09 1.87
C THR A 396 -8.55 -13.29 2.31
N VAL A 397 -9.72 -13.40 1.71
CA VAL A 397 -10.63 -14.54 1.87
C VAL A 397 -10.75 -15.29 0.56
N GLU A 398 -10.62 -16.63 0.59
CA GLU A 398 -10.89 -17.49 -0.57
C GLU A 398 -12.11 -18.39 -0.32
N VAL A 399 -12.95 -18.56 -1.35
CA VAL A 399 -14.09 -19.48 -1.35
C VAL A 399 -13.92 -20.49 -2.48
N GLU A 400 -13.77 -21.77 -2.14
CA GLU A 400 -13.84 -22.86 -3.12
C GLU A 400 -15.28 -23.37 -3.17
N LEU A 401 -15.95 -23.20 -4.32
CA LEU A 401 -17.37 -23.51 -4.49
C LEU A 401 -17.53 -24.71 -5.42
N ASP A 402 -18.37 -25.67 -5.02
CA ASP A 402 -18.87 -26.77 -5.87
C ASP A 402 -20.40 -26.68 -5.93
N LEU A 403 -20.90 -26.37 -7.12
CA LEU A 403 -22.30 -26.08 -7.40
C LEU A 403 -22.66 -26.59 -8.80
N ILE A 404 -23.80 -27.25 -8.91
CA ILE A 404 -24.39 -27.67 -10.18
C ILE A 404 -25.45 -26.65 -10.56
N HIS A 405 -25.37 -26.08 -11.76
CA HIS A 405 -26.44 -25.27 -12.34
C HIS A 405 -26.40 -25.38 -13.86
N PRO A 406 -27.52 -25.69 -14.53
CA PRO A 406 -27.54 -25.80 -15.99
C PRO A 406 -27.45 -24.45 -16.71
N TYR A 407 -27.62 -23.34 -15.98
CA TYR A 407 -27.52 -21.99 -16.51
C TYR A 407 -26.94 -21.04 -15.46
N ARG A 408 -25.61 -20.93 -15.37
CA ARG A 408 -24.96 -20.18 -14.30
C ARG A 408 -25.11 -18.66 -14.40
N GLY A 409 -25.49 -18.14 -15.57
CA GLY A 409 -25.84 -16.73 -15.80
C GLY A 409 -27.00 -16.22 -14.93
N ASP A 410 -27.76 -17.11 -14.30
CA ASP A 410 -28.84 -16.74 -13.38
C ASP A 410 -28.38 -16.51 -11.94
N LEU A 411 -27.14 -16.89 -11.62
CA LEU A 411 -26.67 -16.98 -10.25
C LEU A 411 -26.10 -15.68 -9.73
N ILE A 412 -26.38 -15.41 -8.45
CA ILE A 412 -25.60 -14.48 -7.64
C ILE A 412 -25.11 -15.20 -6.38
N VAL A 413 -23.82 -15.04 -6.07
CA VAL A 413 -23.19 -15.63 -4.87
C VAL A 413 -22.56 -14.51 -4.05
N TYR A 414 -22.96 -14.43 -2.78
CA TYR A 414 -22.44 -13.47 -1.81
C TYR A 414 -21.69 -14.20 -0.70
N LEU A 415 -20.63 -13.56 -0.20
CA LEU A 415 -20.02 -13.88 1.08
C LEU A 415 -20.20 -12.69 2.02
N THR A 416 -20.73 -12.93 3.22
CA THR A 416 -20.87 -11.91 4.27
C THR A 416 -19.98 -12.28 5.45
N SER A 417 -19.13 -11.34 5.88
CA SER A 417 -18.25 -11.48 7.04
C SER A 417 -19.00 -11.25 8.36
N PRO A 418 -18.39 -11.57 9.52
CA PRO A 418 -19.00 -11.35 10.83
C PRO A 418 -19.34 -9.89 11.14
N SER A 419 -18.56 -8.95 10.58
CA SER A 419 -18.78 -7.51 10.74
C SER A 419 -19.93 -6.99 9.86
N GLY A 420 -20.38 -7.79 8.88
CA GLY A 420 -21.47 -7.47 7.96
C GLY A 420 -21.00 -7.01 6.57
N THR A 421 -19.69 -6.96 6.31
CA THR A 421 -19.15 -6.64 4.98
C THR A 421 -19.54 -7.71 3.97
N GLU A 422 -20.01 -7.30 2.79
CA GLU A 422 -20.53 -8.21 1.76
C GLU A 422 -19.65 -8.17 0.50
N SER A 423 -19.19 -9.35 0.07
CA SER A 423 -18.49 -9.57 -1.18
C SER A 423 -19.37 -10.31 -2.18
N VAL A 424 -19.48 -9.79 -3.41
CA VAL A 424 -20.16 -10.48 -4.52
C VAL A 424 -19.12 -11.29 -5.28
N LEU A 425 -19.21 -12.61 -5.19
CA LEU A 425 -18.25 -13.53 -5.81
C LEU A 425 -18.68 -13.94 -7.22
N VAL A 426 -19.99 -14.00 -7.45
CA VAL A 426 -20.61 -14.30 -8.75
C VAL A 426 -21.78 -13.35 -8.94
N HIS A 427 -21.88 -12.69 -10.09
CA HIS A 427 -22.98 -11.78 -10.42
C HIS A 427 -23.45 -11.99 -11.86
N GLN A 428 -24.36 -12.94 -12.06
CA GLN A 428 -24.99 -13.23 -13.34
C GLN A 428 -23.99 -13.29 -14.52
N PRO A 429 -23.02 -14.23 -14.49
CA PRO A 429 -21.91 -14.30 -15.45
C PRO A 429 -22.35 -14.14 -16.90
N GLY A 430 -21.52 -13.48 -17.71
CA GLY A 430 -21.82 -13.26 -19.12
C GLY A 430 -22.99 -12.30 -19.34
N ASN A 431 -23.31 -11.44 -18.37
CA ASN A 431 -24.49 -10.59 -18.37
C ASN A 431 -25.78 -11.41 -18.56
N LYS A 432 -25.89 -12.49 -17.78
CA LYS A 432 -26.97 -13.50 -17.84
C LYS A 432 -26.96 -14.39 -19.08
N GLU A 433 -25.91 -14.36 -19.89
CA GLU A 433 -25.81 -15.22 -21.07
C GLU A 433 -25.03 -16.52 -20.80
N ASP A 434 -24.36 -16.64 -19.66
CA ASP A 434 -23.52 -17.80 -19.40
C ASP A 434 -24.33 -19.06 -19.13
N ASN A 435 -24.33 -19.94 -20.12
CA ASN A 435 -25.00 -21.24 -20.10
C ASN A 435 -24.01 -22.42 -20.03
N GLY A 436 -22.76 -22.15 -19.63
CA GLY A 436 -21.77 -23.19 -19.43
C GLY A 436 -22.08 -24.10 -18.25
N ASP A 437 -21.23 -25.10 -18.06
CA ASP A 437 -21.39 -26.16 -17.05
C ASP A 437 -21.31 -25.64 -15.60
N ASN A 438 -21.40 -26.56 -14.63
CA ASN A 438 -21.25 -26.36 -13.19
C ASN A 438 -20.14 -25.38 -12.77
N ILE A 439 -20.33 -24.72 -11.62
CA ILE A 439 -19.26 -23.93 -11.00
C ILE A 439 -18.50 -24.83 -10.02
N VAL A 440 -17.27 -25.16 -10.40
CA VAL A 440 -16.26 -25.79 -9.53
C VAL A 440 -15.04 -24.90 -9.56
N PHE A 441 -15.06 -23.81 -8.79
CA PHE A 441 -14.11 -22.71 -8.95
C PHE A 441 -13.71 -22.10 -7.61
N LYS A 442 -12.53 -21.49 -7.59
CA LYS A 442 -12.01 -20.74 -6.45
C LYS A 442 -12.21 -19.25 -6.68
N PHE A 443 -12.86 -18.59 -5.75
CA PHE A 443 -13.07 -17.15 -5.70
C PHE A 443 -12.21 -16.54 -4.59
N SER A 444 -11.94 -15.24 -4.68
CA SER A 444 -11.32 -14.49 -3.59
C SER A 444 -12.02 -13.16 -3.32
N SER A 445 -11.73 -12.57 -2.17
CA SER A 445 -12.09 -11.21 -1.83
C SER A 445 -11.02 -10.53 -0.99
N THR A 446 -10.65 -9.32 -1.39
CA THR A 446 -9.82 -8.38 -0.63
C THR A 446 -10.67 -7.44 0.22
N GLN A 447 -12.00 -7.44 0.09
CA GLN A 447 -12.88 -6.46 0.75
C GLN A 447 -12.93 -6.57 2.27
N HIS A 448 -12.40 -7.67 2.81
CA HIS A 448 -12.38 -7.96 4.24
C HIS A 448 -11.04 -7.63 4.91
N TRP A 449 -10.14 -6.92 4.20
CA TRP A 449 -8.82 -6.58 4.72
C TRP A 449 -8.89 -5.81 6.05
N GLY A 450 -8.08 -6.20 7.04
CA GLY A 450 -8.07 -5.64 8.39
C GLY A 450 -9.25 -6.05 9.27
N GLU A 451 -10.20 -6.86 8.78
CA GLU A 451 -11.26 -7.40 9.63
C GLU A 451 -10.75 -8.54 10.52
N ASN A 452 -11.26 -8.62 11.74
CA ASN A 452 -11.06 -9.80 12.58
C ASN A 452 -11.89 -10.99 12.06
N SER A 453 -11.28 -12.16 11.94
CA SER A 453 -11.95 -13.34 11.37
C SER A 453 -13.05 -13.96 12.25
N ALA A 454 -13.09 -13.67 13.54
CA ALA A 454 -13.96 -14.38 14.48
C ALA A 454 -15.44 -14.03 14.28
N GLY A 455 -16.30 -15.05 14.31
CA GLY A 455 -17.75 -14.92 14.20
C GLY A 455 -18.35 -15.65 13.00
N ASN A 456 -19.51 -15.19 12.52
CA ASN A 456 -20.29 -15.89 11.51
C ASN A 456 -19.95 -15.44 10.10
N TRP A 457 -19.45 -16.36 9.28
CA TRP A 457 -19.24 -16.19 7.85
C TRP A 457 -20.36 -16.88 7.08
N THR A 458 -21.09 -16.14 6.25
CA THR A 458 -22.28 -16.67 5.56
C THR A 458 -22.12 -16.59 4.06
N LEU A 459 -22.21 -17.73 3.38
CA LEU A 459 -22.32 -17.80 1.92
C LEU A 459 -23.80 -17.85 1.54
N THR A 460 -24.24 -16.98 0.64
CA THR A 460 -25.62 -16.93 0.12
C THR A 460 -25.63 -17.11 -1.39
N ILE A 461 -26.44 -18.04 -1.88
CA ILE A 461 -26.60 -18.34 -3.31
C ILE A 461 -28.04 -18.06 -3.72
N LYS A 462 -28.21 -17.22 -4.75
CA LYS A 462 -29.49 -16.88 -5.35
C LYS A 462 -29.50 -17.31 -6.80
N ASP A 463 -30.64 -17.83 -7.23
CA ASP A 463 -30.97 -18.05 -8.63
C ASP A 463 -32.11 -17.08 -8.98
N LEU A 464 -31.86 -16.21 -9.97
CA LEU A 464 -32.79 -15.16 -10.39
C LEU A 464 -33.45 -15.44 -11.74
N GLY A 465 -33.08 -16.53 -12.40
CA GLY A 465 -33.72 -17.00 -13.62
C GLY A 465 -34.85 -17.97 -13.30
N PRO A 466 -35.84 -18.12 -14.19
CA PRO A 466 -36.83 -19.18 -14.08
C PRO A 466 -36.39 -20.45 -14.82
N THR A 467 -36.83 -21.63 -14.35
CA THR A 467 -36.78 -22.97 -15.01
C THR A 467 -35.55 -23.79 -14.66
N ASP A 468 -34.39 -23.17 -14.54
CA ASP A 468 -33.09 -23.83 -14.41
C ASP A 468 -32.74 -24.04 -12.93
N ILE A 469 -32.90 -25.25 -12.41
CA ILE A 469 -32.66 -25.54 -10.99
C ILE A 469 -31.27 -26.12 -10.76
N GLY A 470 -30.53 -25.54 -9.82
CA GLY A 470 -29.23 -26.05 -9.37
C GLY A 470 -29.22 -26.79 -8.03
N ILE A 471 -28.03 -27.32 -7.71
CA ILE A 471 -27.70 -27.99 -6.46
C ILE A 471 -26.43 -27.37 -5.89
N PHE A 472 -26.51 -26.90 -4.64
CA PHE A 472 -25.35 -26.50 -3.87
C PHE A 472 -24.73 -27.73 -3.20
N ASN A 473 -23.60 -28.20 -3.75
CA ASN A 473 -22.95 -29.43 -3.30
C ASN A 473 -22.11 -29.19 -2.06
N SER A 474 -21.16 -28.26 -2.11
CA SER A 474 -20.28 -27.95 -0.98
C SER A 474 -19.55 -26.63 -1.21
N TRP A 475 -18.98 -26.08 -0.15
CA TRP A 475 -18.01 -25.01 -0.25
C TRP A 475 -16.97 -25.10 0.87
N LYS A 476 -15.85 -24.43 0.64
CA LYS A 476 -14.77 -24.27 1.59
C LYS A 476 -14.42 -22.80 1.74
N LEU A 477 -14.36 -22.34 2.99
CA LEU A 477 -13.89 -21.02 3.37
C LEU A 477 -12.42 -21.12 3.79
N ASN A 478 -11.55 -20.32 3.19
CA ASN A 478 -10.18 -20.12 3.65
C ASN A 478 -9.98 -18.64 3.97
N LEU A 479 -9.50 -18.36 5.18
CA LEU A 479 -9.15 -17.02 5.65
C LEU A 479 -7.64 -16.94 5.77
N TYR A 480 -7.04 -15.88 5.24
CA TYR A 480 -5.59 -15.65 5.22
C TYR A 480 -5.28 -14.27 5.77
N GLY A 481 -4.16 -14.15 6.49
CA GLY A 481 -3.66 -12.88 6.99
C GLY A 481 -2.67 -13.08 8.12
N ASP A 482 -2.65 -12.15 9.08
CA ASP A 482 -1.68 -12.14 10.17
C ASP A 482 -2.28 -12.61 11.51
N VAL A 483 -1.37 -12.95 12.42
CA VAL A 483 -1.76 -13.29 13.79
C VAL A 483 -2.43 -12.07 14.41
N ASP A 484 -3.68 -12.23 14.86
CA ASP A 484 -4.35 -11.24 15.71
C ASP A 484 -3.58 -11.13 17.03
N THR A 485 -2.98 -9.96 17.26
CA THR A 485 -2.25 -9.64 18.49
C THR A 485 -2.86 -8.42 19.16
N VAL A 486 -2.59 -8.28 20.45
CA VAL A 486 -2.96 -7.07 21.20
C VAL A 486 -2.11 -5.85 20.83
N ASN A 487 -1.14 -5.95 19.92
CA ASN A 487 -0.33 -4.80 19.53
C ASN A 487 -0.85 -4.26 18.21
N ASP A 488 -1.47 -3.08 18.24
CA ASP A 488 -2.14 -2.50 17.09
C ASP A 488 -1.34 -1.35 16.48
N THR A 489 -1.48 -1.19 15.16
CA THR A 489 -1.02 0.01 14.45
C THR A 489 -2.22 0.69 13.80
N TYR A 490 -2.47 1.93 14.21
CA TYR A 490 -3.54 2.77 13.73
C TYR A 490 -3.00 3.73 12.67
N PHE A 491 -3.37 3.52 11.43
CA PHE A 491 -2.88 4.28 10.28
C PHE A 491 -3.79 5.47 9.99
N TYR A 492 -3.19 6.64 9.85
CA TYR A 492 -3.88 7.87 9.51
C TYR A 492 -3.33 8.46 8.22
N THR A 493 -4.22 8.78 7.30
CA THR A 493 -3.90 9.41 6.01
C THR A 493 -4.56 10.78 5.92
N ASN A 494 -4.27 11.52 4.85
CA ASN A 494 -4.99 12.77 4.57
C ASN A 494 -6.52 12.59 4.45
N GLU A 495 -7.05 11.37 4.27
CA GLU A 495 -8.50 11.13 4.28
C GLU A 495 -9.14 11.18 5.67
N TYR A 496 -8.35 11.16 6.76
CA TYR A 496 -8.87 11.31 8.12
C TYR A 496 -9.71 12.59 8.29
N GLY A 497 -9.31 13.68 7.63
CA GLY A 497 -10.05 14.95 7.64
C GLY A 497 -11.43 14.90 6.97
N ILE A 498 -11.78 13.80 6.31
CA ILE A 498 -13.03 13.61 5.59
C ILE A 498 -13.88 12.51 6.25
N TYR A 499 -13.27 11.36 6.57
CA TYR A 499 -13.96 10.14 6.99
C TYR A 499 -13.61 9.67 8.40
N GLY A 500 -12.71 10.37 9.10
CA GLY A 500 -12.11 9.92 10.34
C GLY A 500 -13.07 9.77 11.52
N ALA A 501 -12.93 8.68 12.29
CA ALA A 501 -13.60 8.56 13.58
C ALA A 501 -12.86 9.39 14.65
N THR A 502 -13.61 9.95 15.60
CA THR A 502 -13.05 10.96 16.51
C THR A 502 -12.46 10.41 17.80
N THR A 503 -12.48 9.09 18.02
CA THR A 503 -12.04 8.48 19.28
C THR A 503 -11.27 7.21 19.00
N LEU A 504 -10.05 7.13 19.53
CA LEU A 504 -9.25 5.93 19.57
C LEU A 504 -9.49 5.20 20.89
N SER A 505 -9.63 3.87 20.84
CA SER A 505 -9.84 3.06 22.03
C SER A 505 -9.09 1.74 21.94
N ASP A 506 -7.93 1.72 22.59
CA ASP A 506 -7.16 0.52 22.91
C ASP A 506 -7.08 0.38 24.45
N THR A 507 -6.85 -0.80 24.99
CA THR A 507 -6.65 -0.99 26.44
C THR A 507 -5.49 -1.91 26.80
N ALA A 508 -4.82 -2.52 25.83
CA ALA A 508 -3.73 -3.44 26.10
C ALA A 508 -2.91 -3.64 24.84
N GLY A 509 -1.59 -3.56 24.95
CA GLY A 509 -0.75 -3.70 23.77
C GLY A 509 0.56 -2.95 23.92
N ILE A 510 1.28 -2.88 22.80
CA ILE A 510 2.25 -1.84 22.49
C ILE A 510 1.76 -1.25 21.18
N ASP A 511 1.10 -0.11 21.27
CA ASP A 511 0.25 0.39 20.20
C ASP A 511 0.87 1.61 19.54
N THR A 512 0.59 1.77 18.25
CA THR A 512 1.23 2.79 17.42
C THR A 512 0.18 3.63 16.70
N ILE A 513 0.28 4.95 16.82
CA ILE A 513 -0.36 5.87 15.88
C ILE A 513 0.65 6.16 14.77
N ASN A 514 0.33 5.74 13.54
CA ASN A 514 1.13 6.05 12.35
C ASN A 514 0.43 7.12 11.51
N ALA A 515 0.92 8.36 11.59
CA ALA A 515 0.44 9.50 10.82
C ALA A 515 1.38 9.86 9.65
N ALA A 516 2.28 8.97 9.23
CA ALA A 516 3.28 9.25 8.20
C ALA A 516 2.66 9.71 6.86
N ALA A 517 1.46 9.23 6.53
CA ALA A 517 0.74 9.62 5.31
C ALA A 517 0.01 10.97 5.41
N ILE A 518 0.15 11.72 6.51
CA ILE A 518 -0.41 13.06 6.68
C ILE A 518 0.61 14.11 6.26
N THR A 519 0.16 15.05 5.43
CA THR A 519 1.01 16.13 4.88
C THR A 519 0.94 17.45 5.65
N SER A 520 -0.06 17.58 6.51
CA SER A 520 -0.27 18.77 7.34
C SER A 520 0.29 18.56 8.74
N ASN A 521 0.57 19.65 9.44
CA ASN A 521 0.94 19.63 10.85
C ASN A 521 -0.09 18.86 11.70
N SER A 522 0.44 17.96 12.51
CA SER A 522 -0.24 17.11 13.46
C SER A 522 0.05 17.58 14.89
N TYR A 523 -0.97 17.52 15.74
CA TYR A 523 -0.81 17.63 17.19
C TYR A 523 -1.21 16.29 17.80
N LEU A 524 -0.25 15.53 18.29
CA LEU A 524 -0.44 14.23 18.90
C LEU A 524 -0.10 14.31 20.38
N ASP A 525 -1.11 14.16 21.23
CA ASP A 525 -0.94 14.01 22.68
C ASP A 525 -1.37 12.61 23.07
N LEU A 526 -0.44 11.76 23.46
CA LEU A 526 -0.70 10.34 23.77
C LEU A 526 -1.25 10.13 25.19
N THR A 527 -1.49 11.21 25.95
CA THR A 527 -2.03 11.10 27.31
C THR A 527 -3.46 10.56 27.29
N PRO A 528 -3.81 9.55 28.13
CA PRO A 528 -5.18 9.06 28.19
C PRO A 528 -6.21 10.18 28.46
N GLY A 529 -7.23 10.29 27.60
CA GLY A 529 -8.26 11.33 27.67
C GLY A 529 -7.90 12.67 27.00
N SER A 530 -6.72 12.78 26.38
CA SER A 530 -6.31 13.96 25.61
C SER A 530 -7.09 14.12 24.31
N ILE A 531 -6.91 15.28 23.67
CA ILE A 531 -7.42 15.56 22.33
C ILE A 531 -6.22 15.89 21.44
N SER A 532 -5.97 15.02 20.49
CA SER A 532 -5.07 15.18 19.35
C SER A 532 -5.79 15.82 18.17
N THR A 533 -5.05 16.34 17.20
CA THR A 533 -5.55 16.86 15.93
C THR A 533 -4.68 16.36 14.78
N LEU A 534 -5.30 15.67 13.82
CA LEU A 534 -4.68 15.12 12.63
C LEU A 534 -5.43 15.66 11.41
N ASN A 535 -4.73 16.21 10.41
CA ASN A 535 -5.33 16.85 9.24
C ASN A 535 -6.56 17.74 9.57
N ALA A 536 -6.38 18.63 10.54
CA ALA A 536 -7.42 19.54 11.07
C ALA A 536 -8.67 18.87 11.70
N GLN A 537 -8.67 17.55 11.86
CA GLN A 537 -9.75 16.78 12.49
C GLN A 537 -9.31 16.29 13.88
N THR A 538 -10.23 16.33 14.84
CA THR A 538 -9.94 15.94 16.23
C THR A 538 -9.87 14.43 16.37
N LEU A 539 -8.87 13.94 17.12
CA LEU A 539 -8.76 12.56 17.57
C LEU A 539 -8.70 12.57 19.11
N THR A 540 -9.66 11.94 19.78
CA THR A 540 -9.66 11.80 21.25
C THR A 540 -8.98 10.50 21.62
N ILE A 541 -7.96 10.55 22.47
CA ILE A 541 -7.38 9.34 23.07
C ILE A 541 -8.32 8.89 24.19
N GLY A 542 -8.81 7.65 24.11
CA GLY A 542 -9.70 7.09 25.13
C GLY A 542 -9.13 7.21 26.55
N VAL A 543 -9.99 7.38 27.54
CA VAL A 543 -9.56 7.56 28.95
C VAL A 543 -8.91 6.31 29.56
N GLU A 544 -9.14 5.15 28.96
CA GLU A 544 -8.49 3.88 29.32
C GLU A 544 -7.43 3.46 28.30
N THR A 545 -7.13 4.33 27.32
CA THR A 545 -6.24 4.05 26.21
C THR A 545 -4.84 4.51 26.48
N VAL A 546 -3.90 3.59 26.27
CA VAL A 546 -2.47 3.82 26.38
C VAL A 546 -1.90 3.55 24.99
N ILE A 547 -1.18 4.54 24.44
CA ILE A 547 -0.46 4.41 23.17
C ILE A 547 1.02 4.63 23.49
N GLU A 548 1.86 3.69 23.07
CA GLU A 548 3.29 3.73 23.31
C GLU A 548 4.03 4.45 22.19
N ASN A 549 3.56 4.36 20.94
CA ASN A 549 4.33 4.88 19.81
C ASN A 549 3.53 5.87 18.96
N ALA A 550 4.23 6.88 18.44
CA ALA A 550 3.67 7.82 17.48
C ALA A 550 4.68 8.17 16.39
N LEU A 551 4.22 8.12 15.15
CA LEU A 551 4.99 8.47 13.96
C LEU A 551 4.29 9.65 13.29
N GLY A 552 4.97 10.79 13.22
CA GLY A 552 4.52 11.99 12.51
C GLY A 552 4.68 11.88 11.00
N GLY A 553 4.26 12.94 10.31
CA GLY A 553 4.15 13.01 8.86
C GLY A 553 5.15 13.97 8.22
N ASP A 554 4.68 14.72 7.23
CA ASP A 554 5.51 15.71 6.53
C ASP A 554 5.34 17.16 7.04
N GLY A 555 4.47 17.37 8.03
CA GLY A 555 4.17 18.68 8.62
C GLY A 555 5.10 19.03 9.77
N ASP A 556 5.08 20.29 10.22
CA ASP A 556 5.75 20.65 11.48
C ASP A 556 4.88 20.16 12.65
N ASP A 557 5.16 18.95 13.13
CA ASP A 557 4.34 18.20 14.06
C ASP A 557 4.68 18.51 15.52
N ILE A 558 3.70 18.33 16.41
CA ILE A 558 3.90 18.36 17.86
C ILE A 558 3.48 17.00 18.40
N ILE A 559 4.42 16.27 18.98
CA ILE A 559 4.19 14.93 19.53
C ILE A 559 4.56 14.92 21.01
N ILE A 560 3.57 14.58 21.85
CA ILE A 560 3.67 14.53 23.30
C ILE A 560 3.40 13.09 23.74
N GLY A 561 4.40 12.46 24.36
CA GLY A 561 4.29 11.15 25.00
C GLY A 561 3.49 11.18 26.30
N ASN A 562 3.43 10.04 27.00
CA ASN A 562 2.63 9.88 28.20
C ASN A 562 3.48 9.41 29.39
N GLY A 563 2.99 8.41 30.15
CA GLY A 563 3.69 7.82 31.30
C GLY A 563 4.45 6.54 30.98
N ALA A 564 4.29 6.01 29.76
CA ALA A 564 4.92 4.79 29.28
C ALA A 564 6.33 5.09 28.75
N ALA A 565 7.05 4.05 28.32
CA ALA A 565 8.28 4.24 27.55
C ALA A 565 7.87 4.38 26.08
N ASN A 566 7.85 5.60 25.57
CA ASN A 566 7.35 5.92 24.25
C ASN A 566 8.43 5.84 23.15
N PHE A 567 8.01 5.53 21.92
CA PHE A 567 8.78 5.80 20.71
C PHE A 567 8.10 6.90 19.90
N LEU A 568 8.74 8.06 19.79
CA LEU A 568 8.22 9.23 19.08
C LEU A 568 9.14 9.55 17.89
N TYR A 569 8.58 9.53 16.68
CA TYR A 569 9.26 9.92 15.45
C TYR A 569 8.57 11.14 14.85
N GLY A 570 9.29 12.25 14.67
CA GLY A 570 8.77 13.50 14.10
C GLY A 570 8.43 13.38 12.62
N GLY A 571 9.38 12.88 11.82
CA GLY A 571 9.16 12.65 10.39
C GLY A 571 9.92 13.66 9.54
N ARG A 572 9.22 14.35 8.64
CA ARG A 572 9.76 15.54 7.97
C ARG A 572 9.06 16.76 8.53
N GLY A 573 9.75 17.90 8.55
CA GLY A 573 9.21 19.13 9.12
C GLY A 573 10.05 19.56 10.31
N ASN A 574 9.69 20.67 10.94
CA ASN A 574 10.37 21.15 12.14
C ASN A 574 9.55 20.74 13.35
N ASP A 575 9.87 19.59 13.92
CA ASP A 575 8.98 18.93 14.86
C ASP A 575 9.27 19.33 16.31
N ILE A 576 8.25 19.21 17.16
CA ILE A 576 8.38 19.38 18.62
C ILE A 576 8.06 18.05 19.29
N LEU A 577 9.08 17.45 19.91
CA LEU A 577 8.96 16.19 20.63
C LEU A 577 9.08 16.41 22.14
N ILE A 578 8.07 15.95 22.87
CA ILE A 578 8.01 15.97 24.34
C ILE A 578 7.82 14.52 24.80
N GLY A 579 8.85 13.88 25.35
CA GLY A 579 8.74 12.51 25.86
C GLY A 579 7.72 12.40 27.01
N GLY A 580 7.79 13.34 27.94
CA GLY A 580 6.93 13.33 29.12
C GLY A 580 7.58 12.53 30.24
N THR A 581 6.84 11.62 30.88
CA THR A 581 7.41 10.78 31.92
C THR A 581 7.63 9.37 31.41
N GLY A 582 8.82 8.83 31.55
CA GLY A 582 9.15 7.55 30.91
C GLY A 582 10.57 7.63 30.38
N ASN A 583 11.20 6.50 30.08
CA ASN A 583 12.46 6.56 29.36
C ASN A 583 12.13 6.41 27.88
N ASP A 584 11.99 7.53 27.20
CA ASP A 584 11.46 7.56 25.85
C ASP A 584 12.58 7.49 24.80
N ILE A 585 12.21 7.12 23.58
CA ILE A 585 13.06 7.20 22.39
C ILE A 585 12.46 8.26 21.49
N LEU A 586 13.24 9.30 21.21
CA LEU A 586 12.86 10.44 20.38
C LEU A 586 13.73 10.46 19.12
N VAL A 587 13.09 10.62 17.98
CA VAL A 587 13.72 10.69 16.67
C VAL A 587 13.13 11.91 15.96
N GLY A 588 13.92 12.96 15.74
CA GLY A 588 13.46 14.19 15.11
C GLY A 588 13.09 13.96 13.65
N GLY A 589 14.01 13.37 12.91
CA GLY A 589 13.89 13.15 11.47
C GLY A 589 14.53 14.29 10.67
N ALA A 590 13.82 14.77 9.65
CA ALA A 590 14.33 15.76 8.73
C ALA A 590 13.75 17.15 9.03
N GLY A 591 14.59 18.06 9.50
CA GLY A 591 14.23 19.47 9.70
C GLY A 591 14.99 20.07 10.87
N TYR A 592 14.46 21.15 11.43
CA TYR A 592 15.00 21.80 12.63
C TYR A 592 14.15 21.40 13.85
N ASP A 593 14.55 20.35 14.56
CA ASP A 593 13.68 19.74 15.57
C ASP A 593 13.92 20.28 16.99
N LEU A 594 12.84 20.32 17.77
CA LEU A 594 12.84 20.75 19.17
C LEU A 594 12.53 19.59 20.11
N PHE A 595 13.51 19.20 20.91
CA PHE A 595 13.34 18.23 21.97
C PHE A 595 13.11 18.96 23.30
N THR A 596 11.87 18.89 23.80
CA THR A 596 11.41 19.77 24.87
C THR A 596 11.33 19.06 26.21
N PHE A 597 11.95 19.66 27.23
CA PHE A 597 12.04 19.16 28.60
C PHE A 597 11.42 20.16 29.59
N TYR A 598 10.41 19.72 30.35
CA TYR A 598 9.72 20.53 31.35
C TYR A 598 10.33 20.45 32.75
N SER A 599 11.02 19.35 33.09
CA SER A 599 11.60 19.14 34.43
C SER A 599 12.80 18.20 34.38
N PRO A 600 13.86 18.44 35.19
CA PRO A 600 15.00 17.51 35.25
C PRO A 600 14.63 16.13 35.82
N THR A 601 13.39 15.93 36.28
CA THR A 601 12.90 14.66 36.84
C THR A 601 11.89 13.95 35.93
N GLU A 602 11.67 14.40 34.70
CA GLU A 602 10.73 13.76 33.77
C GLU A 602 11.23 12.40 33.25
N ALA A 603 12.46 12.03 33.60
CA ALA A 603 13.23 10.82 33.27
C ALA A 603 14.24 11.09 32.15
N SER A 604 14.92 10.05 31.64
CA SER A 604 16.12 10.20 30.82
C SER A 604 15.89 9.65 29.43
N ASP A 605 15.38 10.49 28.55
CA ASP A 605 15.05 10.14 27.17
C ASP A 605 16.30 9.89 26.34
N THR A 606 16.14 9.14 25.26
CA THR A 606 17.19 8.87 24.27
C THR A 606 16.81 9.52 22.95
N ILE A 607 17.62 10.50 22.52
CA ILE A 607 17.49 11.19 21.24
C ILE A 607 18.49 10.56 20.27
N THR A 608 17.99 9.93 19.21
CA THR A 608 18.82 9.00 18.41
C THR A 608 19.52 9.65 17.22
N ASP A 609 19.06 10.81 16.77
CA ASP A 609 19.48 11.45 15.53
C ASP A 609 19.89 12.93 15.69
N PHE A 610 20.01 13.42 16.93
CA PHE A 610 20.30 14.83 17.21
C PHE A 610 21.46 15.38 16.38
N ASN A 611 21.17 16.41 15.59
CA ASN A 611 22.09 17.15 14.75
C ASN A 611 22.28 18.57 15.30
N ALA A 612 23.47 18.86 15.85
CA ALA A 612 23.76 20.15 16.47
C ALA A 612 23.76 21.37 15.50
N LEU A 613 23.58 21.17 14.18
CA LEU A 613 23.39 22.26 13.23
C LEU A 613 21.92 22.66 13.07
N ASP A 614 21.01 21.70 13.26
CA ASP A 614 19.60 21.87 12.93
C ASP A 614 18.70 21.74 14.20
N ASP A 615 19.09 20.91 15.15
CA ASP A 615 18.24 20.59 16.31
C ASP A 615 18.57 21.42 17.55
N THR A 616 17.56 21.55 18.40
CA THR A 616 17.62 22.31 19.66
C THR A 616 17.02 21.53 20.82
N ILE A 617 17.73 21.51 21.94
CA ILE A 617 17.21 21.10 23.24
C ILE A 617 16.49 22.30 23.86
N PHE A 618 15.20 22.16 24.15
CA PHE A 618 14.33 23.24 24.60
C PHE A 618 13.89 23.03 26.07
N ILE A 619 14.27 23.95 26.95
CA ILE A 619 14.17 23.78 28.41
C ILE A 619 13.16 24.75 29.03
N TYR A 620 12.23 24.22 29.83
CA TYR A 620 11.29 25.03 30.60
C TYR A 620 11.91 25.54 31.91
N SER A 621 12.25 26.84 31.96
CA SER A 621 12.93 27.42 33.13
C SER A 621 12.20 27.28 34.47
N PRO A 622 10.86 27.39 34.57
CA PRO A 622 10.17 27.25 35.86
C PRO A 622 10.28 25.86 36.46
N GLY A 623 10.38 24.81 35.65
CA GLY A 623 10.54 23.43 36.14
C GLY A 623 11.99 23.07 36.48
N PHE A 624 12.97 23.62 35.76
CA PHE A 624 14.41 23.36 36.03
C PHE A 624 14.99 24.24 37.15
N GLY A 625 14.55 25.48 37.29
CA GLY A 625 15.08 26.42 38.27
C GLY A 625 16.55 26.79 38.00
N GLY A 626 17.39 26.80 39.03
CA GLY A 626 18.84 27.05 38.89
C GLY A 626 19.24 28.45 38.40
N GLY A 627 18.30 29.41 38.28
CA GLY A 627 18.58 30.73 37.72
C GLY A 627 18.65 30.76 36.19
N LEU A 628 18.07 29.75 35.51
CA LEU A 628 17.84 29.80 34.07
C LEU A 628 16.88 30.96 33.73
N ILE A 629 17.18 31.68 32.65
CA ILE A 629 16.40 32.84 32.19
C ILE A 629 15.86 32.48 30.80
N GLY A 630 14.53 32.53 30.65
CA GLY A 630 13.88 32.28 29.36
C GLY A 630 14.16 33.38 28.32
N GLY A 631 14.07 33.01 27.05
CA GLY A 631 14.16 33.91 25.90
C GLY A 631 15.40 33.77 25.03
N GLY A 632 16.16 32.69 25.16
CA GLY A 632 17.33 32.44 24.31
C GLY A 632 18.17 31.22 24.71
N ALA A 633 19.28 31.04 23.98
CA ALA A 633 20.30 30.06 24.31
C ALA A 633 20.93 30.33 25.69
N ILE A 634 21.33 29.27 26.39
CA ILE A 634 22.06 29.41 27.66
C ILE A 634 23.41 30.09 27.45
N ALA A 635 23.90 30.76 28.50
CA ALA A 635 25.20 31.41 28.47
C ALA A 635 26.34 30.37 28.44
N VAL A 636 27.49 30.75 27.88
CA VAL A 636 28.65 29.85 27.72
C VAL A 636 29.12 29.25 29.06
N ASN A 637 29.06 30.01 30.16
CA ASN A 637 29.43 29.52 31.51
C ASN A 637 28.41 28.54 32.11
N GLN A 638 27.21 28.44 31.54
CA GLN A 638 26.18 27.50 31.96
C GLN A 638 26.32 26.13 31.28
N PHE A 639 27.22 25.97 30.32
CA PHE A 639 27.49 24.71 29.62
C PHE A 639 28.91 24.22 29.88
N ALA A 640 29.08 22.92 30.07
CA ALA A 640 30.40 22.28 30.19
C ALA A 640 30.45 20.96 29.42
N LEU A 641 31.61 20.66 28.83
CA LEU A 641 31.93 19.32 28.33
C LEU A 641 32.62 18.51 29.44
N GLY A 642 32.21 17.27 29.62
CA GLY A 642 32.85 16.36 30.59
C GLY A 642 31.84 15.53 31.38
N THR A 643 32.16 15.24 32.64
CA THR A 643 31.39 14.31 33.48
C THR A 643 30.82 14.94 34.76
N ALA A 644 31.13 16.19 35.05
CA ALA A 644 30.67 16.90 36.24
C ALA A 644 30.68 18.41 36.01
N ALA A 645 29.89 19.14 36.80
CA ALA A 645 29.88 20.59 36.78
C ALA A 645 31.22 21.19 37.25
N THR A 646 31.56 22.36 36.74
CA THR A 646 32.92 22.94 36.93
C THR A 646 32.92 24.28 37.66
N THR A 647 31.79 24.98 37.70
CA THR A 647 31.63 26.32 38.29
C THR A 647 30.22 26.52 38.81
N THR A 648 30.00 27.41 39.78
CA THR A 648 28.66 27.74 40.32
C THR A 648 27.60 28.14 39.27
N ASP A 649 28.04 28.52 38.06
CA ASP A 649 27.16 28.90 36.96
C ASP A 649 26.84 27.73 36.03
N THR A 650 27.62 26.65 36.04
CA THR A 650 27.41 25.48 35.20
C THR A 650 26.03 24.88 35.49
N ARG A 651 25.26 24.59 34.44
CA ARG A 651 23.94 23.97 34.54
C ARG A 651 23.83 22.71 33.72
N PHE A 652 24.40 22.72 32.52
CA PHE A 652 24.34 21.59 31.61
C PHE A 652 25.73 21.01 31.38
N ILE A 653 25.84 19.69 31.47
CA ILE A 653 27.09 18.95 31.29
C ILE A 653 26.87 17.88 30.24
N PHE A 654 27.64 17.92 29.16
CA PHE A 654 27.55 16.93 28.10
C PHE A 654 28.79 16.03 28.06
N ASN A 655 28.58 14.72 28.20
CA ASN A 655 29.63 13.72 28.11
C ASN A 655 29.69 13.15 26.69
N GLN A 656 30.65 13.65 25.91
CA GLN A 656 30.82 13.28 24.51
C GLN A 656 31.15 11.79 24.28
N ASN A 657 31.65 11.09 25.31
CA ASN A 657 32.03 9.69 25.18
C ASN A 657 30.83 8.75 25.16
N ASN A 658 29.71 9.14 25.77
CA ASN A 658 28.53 8.29 25.91
C ASN A 658 27.21 9.01 25.59
N GLY A 659 27.26 10.28 25.21
CA GLY A 659 26.09 11.06 24.82
C GLY A 659 25.25 11.58 25.99
N TYR A 660 25.66 11.39 27.24
CA TYR A 660 24.82 11.79 28.38
C TYR A 660 24.82 13.31 28.55
N LEU A 661 23.62 13.88 28.60
CA LEU A 661 23.35 15.27 28.97
C LEU A 661 22.81 15.32 30.39
N PHE A 662 23.51 16.04 31.26
CA PHE A 662 23.15 16.21 32.66
C PHE A 662 22.74 17.65 32.96
N PHE A 663 21.84 17.79 33.92
CA PHE A 663 21.51 19.04 34.59
C PHE A 663 22.06 19.03 36.03
N ASP A 664 22.76 20.10 36.41
CA ASP A 664 23.19 20.34 37.79
C ASP A 664 22.51 21.60 38.34
N SER A 665 21.69 21.40 39.37
CA SER A 665 20.89 22.47 39.99
C SER A 665 21.71 23.51 40.77
N ASP A 666 22.90 23.14 41.28
CA ASP A 666 23.78 24.05 42.02
C ASP A 666 25.04 24.45 41.25
N GLY A 667 25.36 23.71 40.18
CA GLY A 667 26.52 23.92 39.30
C GLY A 667 27.87 23.56 39.90
N THR A 668 27.92 23.23 41.18
CA THR A 668 29.14 22.91 41.91
C THR A 668 29.41 21.41 42.00
N GLY A 669 28.46 20.58 41.59
CA GLY A 669 28.48 19.13 41.79
C GLY A 669 28.32 18.73 43.27
N ALA A 670 27.93 19.66 44.15
CA ALA A 670 27.69 19.36 45.56
C ALA A 670 26.35 18.62 45.73
N ILE A 671 25.34 19.02 44.95
CA ILE A 671 24.14 18.25 44.65
C ILE A 671 24.46 17.35 43.45
N ALA A 672 23.98 16.11 43.51
CA ALA A 672 24.15 15.18 42.40
C ALA A 672 23.43 15.72 41.15
N GLN A 673 24.16 15.79 40.04
CA GLN A 673 23.57 16.10 38.73
C GLN A 673 22.56 15.02 38.32
N THR A 674 21.52 15.42 37.61
CA THR A 674 20.49 14.54 37.06
C THR A 674 20.71 14.37 35.57
N GLN A 675 20.67 13.14 35.06
CA GLN A 675 20.68 12.92 33.61
C GLN A 675 19.30 13.25 33.06
N ILE A 676 19.25 14.08 32.02
CA ILE A 676 17.99 14.51 31.39
C ILE A 676 17.82 13.91 30.00
N ALA A 677 18.91 13.59 29.31
CA ALA A 677 18.86 12.96 28.00
C ALA A 677 20.12 12.15 27.70
N THR A 678 20.01 11.23 26.76
CA THR A 678 21.10 10.59 26.04
C THR A 678 21.00 10.99 24.58
N LEU A 679 22.05 11.59 24.02
CA LEU A 679 22.15 11.89 22.59
C LEU A 679 23.01 10.83 21.89
N ASN A 680 22.91 10.74 20.57
CA ASN A 680 23.88 10.02 19.74
C ASN A 680 25.33 10.43 20.06
N THR A 681 26.25 9.45 20.03
CA THR A 681 27.66 9.71 20.32
C THR A 681 28.31 10.54 19.21
N GLY A 682 29.24 11.43 19.56
CA GLY A 682 29.96 12.26 18.58
C GLY A 682 29.27 13.57 18.21
N VAL A 683 28.12 13.88 18.81
CA VAL A 683 27.46 15.18 18.67
C VAL A 683 28.36 16.31 19.15
N SER A 684 28.44 17.39 18.36
CA SER A 684 29.17 18.61 18.70
C SER A 684 28.29 19.60 19.47
N LEU A 685 27.71 19.16 20.59
CA LEU A 685 26.77 19.96 21.38
C LEU A 685 27.47 21.17 22.02
N SER A 686 26.81 22.32 21.98
CA SER A 686 27.29 23.55 22.62
C SER A 686 26.16 24.32 23.32
N ASN A 687 26.51 25.41 24.01
CA ASN A 687 25.54 26.25 24.69
C ASN A 687 24.48 26.86 23.74
N THR A 688 24.76 26.98 22.44
CA THR A 688 23.81 27.53 21.46
C THR A 688 22.71 26.53 21.08
N ASN A 689 22.90 25.25 21.38
CA ASN A 689 21.92 24.19 21.11
C ASN A 689 20.92 23.98 22.26
N ILE A 690 21.10 24.68 23.39
CA ILE A 690 20.21 24.57 24.55
C ILE A 690 19.52 25.91 24.73
N TYR A 691 18.24 25.97 24.37
CA TYR A 691 17.39 27.14 24.50
C TYR A 691 16.47 27.03 25.70
N VAL A 692 16.21 28.16 26.35
CA VAL A 692 15.36 28.22 27.54
C VAL A 692 14.12 29.07 27.24
N PHE A 693 12.95 28.55 27.62
CA PHE A 693 11.67 29.27 27.61
C PHE A 693 11.07 29.36 29.02
N SER A 694 9.98 30.13 29.15
CA SER A 694 9.37 30.49 30.44
C SER A 694 7.86 30.38 30.43
#